data_AF-A0ABD1CLD6-F1
#
_entry.id   AF-A0ABD1CLD6-F1
#
_cell.length_a   1.000
_cell.length_b   1.000
_cell.length_c   1.000
_cell.angle_alpha   90.00
_cell.angle_beta   90.00
_cell.angle_gamma   90.00
#
_symmetry.space_group_name_H-M   'P 1'
#
loop_
_entity.id
_entity.type
_entity.pdbx_description
1 polymer ?
#
loop_
_entity_poly.entity_id
_entity_poly.type
_entity_poly.pdbx_seq_one_letter_code
_entity_poly.pdbx_strand_id
1 'polypeptide(L)'
;MQPSDRLVTTLLAIWKAGAAYLPLDPTFPANRIEHILKESRPVLVIHEDYENLAVFGETPAVAYADLRQKASPLSNANLLPEQMLGAGDNALALVLYTSGSTGVPKGVRLNHETILNRLQWQWNRFPYSETEKVGVFKTALTFVDSVTEIWGPLLNGMSIVVVPKKITNNPERLVELLEEYKIERLVLVPTLLRSLLLYLPLQKKKLLYNLRIWVCSGEPLQISLAKEFFDYFLEGVHQLCNFYGSTEVMGDVTYFVCESKKQLSNFDKVPIGYPLDNTVIYILTPDLQPVKPGEIGELFVSGLNLAQGYVNGRDPERFIDNPLAVDLIYSRMYRTGDFASVTKGCVYYEGRTDSQIKIRGHRVDLSEVEKNLLSMAGVDKGIVLCYHAGELDQTLLAFITVEKGSAYQNGLQIEGALESKLAYYMIPQVILLDSIPLLVNGKIDRQSLLKMYENTNNNDDSNIEIEYDYAGVPEHKMDMAQALFTTVGQVIGRSTRTKISLQSNFYELGGNSLNSVITVTQLCQKGHAISITSFIGADNLAEILDKMYANQKHIAEHEQLNGGASKDHEFEFEYTMNLTAQPLANEHKEDAINILTYSFYEKADLERWIKPLIKEQDYRDILEDIWDVLIEKQLSFVIKDRSGKSVGVSLNFDAYDEPEPELTNNLVIIFEFLEYVEKPIREEKLPQGINQILHSFMMGTCADLSAQENIEAMHFMESEVLKIATRRDFTGILTTNTSPLTQQLGSNVYKYETMLDYQINQWEYSDGSRPFGKAPEDQRVIVHWKDIRKQH
;
A
#
# COMPACT_ATOMS: atom_id res chain seq x y z
N MET A 1 6.58 13.38 -1.72
CA MET A 1 7.01 12.56 -0.56
C MET A 1 6.08 11.39 -0.44
N GLN A 2 6.59 10.18 -0.18
CA GLN A 2 5.75 9.00 0.03
C GLN A 2 5.26 8.97 1.50
N PRO A 3 4.20 8.20 1.83
CA PRO A 3 3.77 8.02 3.22
C PRO A 3 4.91 7.47 4.10
N SER A 4 5.35 8.27 5.06
CA SER A 4 6.39 7.96 6.04
C SER A 4 6.27 8.85 7.28
N ASP A 5 7.06 8.59 8.31
CA ASP A 5 7.27 9.49 9.45
C ASP A 5 7.76 10.87 9.00
N ARG A 6 8.67 10.93 8.02
CA ARG A 6 9.21 12.17 7.44
C ARG A 6 8.12 13.04 6.83
N LEU A 7 7.14 12.44 6.17
CA LEU A 7 5.98 13.15 5.64
C LEU A 7 5.21 13.81 6.79
N VAL A 8 4.88 13.06 7.85
CA VAL A 8 4.14 13.58 9.00
C VAL A 8 4.91 14.69 9.72
N THR A 9 6.22 14.54 9.91
CA THR A 9 7.08 15.59 10.47
C THR A 9 7.08 16.84 9.58
N THR A 10 7.09 16.68 8.26
CA THR A 10 7.06 17.80 7.31
C THR A 10 5.73 18.56 7.40
N LEU A 11 4.60 17.86 7.49
CA LEU A 11 3.29 18.50 7.66
C LEU A 11 3.22 19.32 8.96
N LEU A 12 3.73 18.77 10.06
CA LEU A 12 3.81 19.47 11.34
C LEU A 12 4.75 20.69 11.27
N ALA A 13 5.89 20.57 10.57
CA ALA A 13 6.83 21.67 10.38
C ALA A 13 6.20 22.81 9.57
N ILE A 14 5.40 22.51 8.55
CA ILE A 14 4.65 23.50 7.76
C ILE A 14 3.68 24.28 8.66
N TRP A 15 2.90 23.59 9.48
CA TRP A 15 2.01 24.26 10.45
C TRP A 15 2.78 25.08 11.50
N LYS A 16 3.89 24.53 12.03
CA LYS A 16 4.76 25.26 12.96
C LYS A 16 5.44 26.47 12.34
N ALA A 17 5.57 26.54 11.02
CA ALA A 17 6.05 27.71 10.29
C ALA A 17 4.94 28.73 10.00
N GLY A 18 3.69 28.47 10.41
CA GLY A 18 2.53 29.34 10.15
C GLY A 18 2.02 29.25 8.71
N ALA A 19 2.30 28.16 8.00
CA ALA A 19 1.89 27.94 6.61
C ALA A 19 0.86 26.80 6.51
N ALA A 20 0.10 26.81 5.41
CA ALA A 20 -0.80 25.73 5.04
C ALA A 20 -0.08 24.71 4.15
N TYR A 21 -0.35 23.41 4.33
CA TYR A 21 0.14 22.40 3.40
C TYR A 21 -0.84 22.14 2.25
N LEU A 22 -0.30 21.87 1.06
CA LEU A 22 -1.03 21.45 -0.13
C LEU A 22 -0.45 20.10 -0.59
N PRO A 23 -1.13 18.98 -0.35
CA PRO A 23 -0.65 17.67 -0.77
C PRO A 23 -0.68 17.53 -2.29
N LEU A 24 0.43 17.05 -2.86
CA LEU A 24 0.53 16.68 -4.28
C LEU A 24 0.89 15.20 -4.36
N ASP A 25 0.07 14.42 -5.08
CA ASP A 25 0.38 13.03 -5.35
C ASP A 25 1.46 12.97 -6.44
N PRO A 26 2.63 12.36 -6.19
CA PRO A 26 3.72 12.26 -7.17
C PRO A 26 3.33 11.44 -8.41
N THR A 27 2.26 10.66 -8.34
CA THR A 27 1.71 9.87 -9.48
C THR A 27 0.78 10.68 -10.38
N PHE A 28 0.45 11.94 -10.02
CA PHE A 28 -0.35 12.78 -10.90
C PHE A 28 0.40 13.15 -12.18
N PRO A 29 -0.30 13.25 -13.33
CA PRO A 29 0.31 13.73 -14.56
C PRO A 29 0.89 15.13 -14.41
N ALA A 30 1.99 15.40 -15.12
CA ALA A 30 2.72 16.66 -15.03
C ALA A 30 1.82 17.90 -15.21
N ASN A 31 0.95 17.88 -16.23
CA ASN A 31 0.00 18.96 -16.51
C ASN A 31 -0.95 19.25 -15.34
N ARG A 32 -1.33 18.22 -14.57
CA ARG A 32 -2.21 18.37 -13.40
C ARG A 32 -1.46 19.05 -12.25
N ILE A 33 -0.21 18.65 -12.01
CA ILE A 33 0.66 19.27 -10.99
C ILE A 33 0.90 20.74 -11.36
N GLU A 34 1.30 21.02 -12.61
CA GLU A 34 1.50 22.40 -13.10
C GLU A 34 0.26 23.26 -12.93
N HIS A 35 -0.92 22.73 -13.26
CA HIS A 35 -2.18 23.44 -13.08
C HIS A 35 -2.43 23.81 -11.61
N ILE A 36 -2.28 22.83 -10.70
CA ILE A 36 -2.46 23.02 -9.27
C ILE A 36 -1.48 24.09 -8.75
N LEU A 37 -0.20 24.02 -9.12
CA LEU A 37 0.83 24.98 -8.69
C LEU A 37 0.57 26.39 -9.24
N LYS A 38 0.16 26.50 -10.51
CA LYS A 38 -0.18 27.78 -11.13
C LYS A 38 -1.37 28.47 -10.48
N GLU A 39 -2.38 27.68 -10.07
CA GLU A 39 -3.59 28.21 -9.44
C GLU A 39 -3.37 28.56 -7.96
N SER A 40 -2.70 27.67 -7.20
CA SER A 40 -2.48 27.81 -5.75
C SER A 40 -1.29 28.69 -5.38
N ARG A 41 -0.30 28.83 -6.26
CA ARG A 41 0.93 29.63 -6.08
C ARG A 41 1.59 29.41 -4.72
N PRO A 42 1.97 28.16 -4.37
CA PRO A 42 2.59 27.90 -3.08
C PRO A 42 3.96 28.57 -3.01
N VAL A 43 4.37 28.92 -1.79
CA VAL A 43 5.65 29.60 -1.55
C VAL A 43 6.86 28.68 -1.73
N LEU A 44 6.66 27.37 -1.56
CA LEU A 44 7.70 26.35 -1.58
C LEU A 44 7.08 24.97 -1.83
N VAL A 45 7.74 24.15 -2.65
CA VAL A 45 7.47 22.72 -2.80
C VAL A 45 8.54 21.93 -2.04
N ILE A 46 8.11 21.06 -1.13
CA ILE A 46 9.01 20.12 -0.44
C ILE A 46 8.84 18.75 -1.08
N HIS A 47 9.94 18.15 -1.55
CA HIS A 47 9.92 16.84 -2.20
C HIS A 47 10.96 15.89 -1.60
N GLU A 48 10.78 14.59 -1.87
CA GLU A 48 11.72 13.52 -1.48
C GLU A 48 11.85 12.64 -2.72
N ASP A 49 13.08 12.54 -3.25
CA ASP A 49 13.43 11.72 -4.43
C ASP A 49 12.51 11.87 -5.64
N TYR A 50 12.05 13.10 -5.93
CA TYR A 50 11.22 13.39 -7.10
C TYR A 50 12.10 13.82 -8.28
N GLU A 51 12.06 13.07 -9.37
CA GLU A 51 12.98 13.25 -10.50
C GLU A 51 12.56 14.39 -11.43
N ASN A 52 11.26 14.56 -11.68
CA ASN A 52 10.76 15.53 -12.67
C ASN A 52 10.55 16.93 -12.08
N LEU A 53 11.62 17.57 -11.60
CA LEU A 53 11.54 18.90 -10.98
C LEU A 53 11.01 20.00 -11.93
N ALA A 54 11.09 19.80 -13.25
CA ALA A 54 10.61 20.76 -14.25
C ALA A 54 9.10 21.06 -14.12
N VAL A 55 8.32 20.10 -13.62
CA VAL A 55 6.87 20.24 -13.39
C VAL A 55 6.53 21.34 -12.37
N PHE A 56 7.50 21.72 -11.52
CA PHE A 56 7.29 22.77 -10.53
C PHE A 56 7.32 24.19 -11.12
N GLY A 57 7.78 24.33 -12.37
CA GLY A 57 7.86 25.60 -13.08
C GLY A 57 8.71 26.62 -12.32
N GLU A 58 8.16 27.81 -12.07
CA GLU A 58 8.82 28.89 -11.33
C GLU A 58 8.70 28.74 -9.80
N THR A 59 7.98 27.73 -9.31
CA THR A 59 7.78 27.53 -7.88
C THR A 59 9.07 27.02 -7.23
N PRO A 60 9.59 27.67 -6.18
CA PRO A 60 10.77 27.18 -5.48
C PRO A 60 10.53 25.76 -4.96
N ALA A 61 11.51 24.87 -5.16
CA ALA A 61 11.47 23.50 -4.68
C ALA A 61 12.70 23.21 -3.82
N VAL A 62 12.53 22.39 -2.78
CA VAL A 62 13.61 21.95 -1.90
C VAL A 62 13.47 20.46 -1.59
N ALA A 63 14.59 19.75 -1.63
CA ALA A 63 14.62 18.37 -1.19
C ALA A 63 14.53 18.29 0.34
N TYR A 64 13.79 17.31 0.86
CA TYR A 64 13.71 17.05 2.30
C TYR A 64 15.09 16.83 2.92
N ALA A 65 16.01 16.17 2.20
CA ALA A 65 17.39 15.96 2.65
C ALA A 65 18.13 17.29 2.92
N ASP A 66 17.95 18.29 2.07
CA ASP A 66 18.57 19.61 2.23
C ASP A 66 18.00 20.36 3.44
N LEU A 67 16.69 20.26 3.66
CA LEU A 67 16.05 20.81 4.86
C LEU A 67 16.58 20.13 6.11
N ARG A 68 16.70 18.79 6.11
CA ARG A 68 17.23 18.01 7.24
C ARG A 68 18.67 18.37 7.54
N GLN A 69 19.52 18.51 6.52
CA GLN A 69 20.91 18.91 6.69
C GLN A 69 21.02 20.32 7.30
N LYS A 70 20.22 21.27 6.83
CA LYS A 70 20.19 22.64 7.38
C LYS A 70 19.62 22.71 8.80
N ALA A 71 18.71 21.81 9.15
CA ALA A 71 18.10 21.73 10.46
C ALA A 71 18.96 20.98 11.49
N SER A 72 19.85 20.08 11.05
CA SER A 72 20.73 19.28 11.93
C SER A 72 21.49 20.06 13.01
N PRO A 73 22.06 21.26 12.76
CA PRO A 73 22.74 22.04 13.80
C PRO A 73 21.79 22.81 14.74
N LEU A 74 20.48 22.83 14.47
CA LEU A 74 19.49 23.55 15.27
C LEU A 74 19.01 22.67 16.44
N SER A 75 18.65 23.31 17.55
CA SER A 75 17.99 22.64 18.66
C SER A 75 16.59 22.15 18.24
N ASN A 76 16.13 21.03 18.82
CA ASN A 76 14.75 20.55 18.68
C ASN A 76 13.71 21.43 19.41
N ALA A 77 14.12 22.53 20.03
CA ALA A 77 13.21 23.50 20.62
C ALA A 77 12.34 24.19 19.53
N ASN A 78 11.12 24.59 19.89
CA ASN A 78 10.29 25.40 19.01
C ASN A 78 11.01 26.72 18.72
N LEU A 79 11.28 26.99 17.43
CA LEU A 79 11.98 28.19 16.99
C LEU A 79 11.10 29.45 17.06
N LEU A 80 9.78 29.29 16.93
CA LEU A 80 8.81 30.38 17.01
C LEU A 80 8.07 30.35 18.35
N PRO A 81 7.82 31.53 18.98
CA PRO A 81 6.94 31.62 20.15
C PRO A 81 5.54 31.08 19.85
N GLU A 82 4.91 30.43 20.81
CA GLU A 82 3.53 29.89 20.68
C GLU A 82 2.51 30.94 20.19
N GLN A 83 2.75 32.21 20.52
CA GLN A 83 1.91 33.35 20.12
C GLN A 83 1.91 33.61 18.59
N MET A 84 2.98 33.23 17.88
CA MET A 84 3.07 33.35 16.41
C MET A 84 2.26 32.25 15.70
N LEU A 85 1.92 31.16 16.39
CA LEU A 85 1.09 30.07 15.87
C LEU A 85 -0.42 30.37 15.98
N GLY A 86 -0.82 31.38 16.76
CA GLY A 86 -2.21 31.69 17.09
C GLY A 86 -2.77 33.01 16.55
N ALA A 87 -1.99 33.81 15.83
CA ALA A 87 -2.39 35.16 15.43
C ALA A 87 -2.29 35.40 13.92
N GLY A 88 -3.40 35.19 13.21
CA GLY A 88 -3.57 35.69 11.85
C GLY A 88 -5.00 35.49 11.35
N ASP A 89 -5.58 36.54 10.75
CA ASP A 89 -6.93 36.58 10.18
C ASP A 89 -7.17 35.61 8.99
N ASN A 90 -6.23 34.70 8.73
CA ASN A 90 -6.33 33.59 7.78
C ASN A 90 -5.49 32.40 8.30
N ALA A 91 -5.96 31.74 9.36
CA ALA A 91 -5.37 30.51 9.89
C ALA A 91 -5.65 29.28 9.00
N LEU A 92 -5.30 29.40 7.72
CA LEU A 92 -5.40 28.33 6.73
C LEU A 92 -4.45 27.21 7.13
N ALA A 93 -4.98 26.00 7.29
CA ALA A 93 -4.20 24.83 7.70
C ALA A 93 -3.80 23.98 6.50
N LEU A 94 -4.71 23.80 5.55
CA LEU A 94 -4.47 22.96 4.38
C LEU A 94 -5.34 23.34 3.19
N VAL A 95 -4.84 23.03 2.00
CA VAL A 95 -5.59 23.12 0.75
C VAL A 95 -5.67 21.74 0.11
N LEU A 96 -6.88 21.28 -0.20
CA LEU A 96 -7.11 20.00 -0.88
C LEU A 96 -7.76 20.22 -2.23
N TYR A 97 -7.17 19.65 -3.27
CA TYR A 97 -7.70 19.74 -4.62
C TYR A 97 -8.67 18.59 -4.91
N THR A 98 -9.88 18.93 -5.35
CA THR A 98 -10.92 17.98 -5.76
C THR A 98 -11.19 18.07 -7.27
N SER A 99 -11.77 17.01 -7.86
CA SER A 99 -12.28 17.03 -9.24
C SER A 99 -13.39 18.07 -9.36
N GLY A 100 -13.28 18.98 -10.33
CA GLY A 100 -14.23 20.08 -10.48
C GLY A 100 -15.29 19.81 -11.53
N SER A 101 -16.54 20.25 -11.25
CA SER A 101 -17.70 20.19 -12.17
C SER A 101 -17.47 20.77 -13.60
N THR A 102 -16.38 21.53 -13.79
CA THR A 102 -16.01 22.21 -15.04
C THR A 102 -14.84 21.53 -15.77
N GLY A 103 -14.42 20.36 -15.28
CA GLY A 103 -13.28 19.59 -15.76
C GLY A 103 -11.92 20.14 -15.36
N VAL A 104 -11.87 20.99 -14.34
CA VAL A 104 -10.64 21.61 -13.83
C VAL A 104 -10.61 21.41 -12.31
N PRO A 105 -9.53 20.86 -11.73
CA PRO A 105 -9.40 20.70 -10.30
C PRO A 105 -9.64 22.01 -9.52
N LYS A 106 -10.18 21.92 -8.31
CA LYS A 106 -10.50 23.08 -7.46
C LYS A 106 -9.89 22.89 -6.08
N GLY A 107 -9.07 23.85 -5.65
CA GLY A 107 -8.48 23.84 -4.30
C GLY A 107 -9.48 24.31 -3.24
N VAL A 108 -9.82 23.46 -2.28
CA VAL A 108 -10.65 23.77 -1.12
C VAL A 108 -9.75 24.26 0.02
N ARG A 109 -10.05 25.44 0.58
CA ARG A 109 -9.27 26.06 1.67
C ARG A 109 -9.84 25.73 3.04
N LEU A 110 -9.11 24.97 3.85
CA LEU A 110 -9.54 24.50 5.16
C LEU A 110 -8.70 25.14 6.28
N ASN A 111 -9.39 25.78 7.22
CA ASN A 111 -8.76 26.48 8.34
C ASN A 111 -8.52 25.53 9.52
N HIS A 112 -7.60 25.92 10.42
CA HIS A 112 -7.34 25.16 11.65
C HIS A 112 -8.59 24.98 12.52
N GLU A 113 -9.40 26.03 12.67
CA GLU A 113 -10.64 25.99 13.46
C GLU A 113 -11.63 24.94 12.92
N THR A 114 -11.79 24.88 11.59
CA THR A 114 -12.64 23.91 10.92
C THR A 114 -12.19 22.48 11.19
N ILE A 115 -10.89 22.21 11.12
CA ILE A 115 -10.31 20.90 11.46
C ILE A 115 -10.54 20.58 12.94
N LEU A 116 -10.29 21.55 13.82
CA LEU A 116 -10.41 21.37 15.26
C LEU A 116 -11.86 21.08 15.68
N ASN A 117 -12.85 21.77 15.09
CA ASN A 117 -14.26 21.49 15.33
C ASN A 117 -14.62 20.03 15.00
N ARG A 118 -14.18 19.55 13.83
CA ARG A 118 -14.40 18.17 13.39
C ARG A 118 -13.71 17.14 14.30
N LEU A 119 -12.50 17.44 14.79
CA LEU A 119 -11.76 16.55 15.69
C LEU A 119 -12.35 16.54 17.11
N GLN A 120 -12.72 17.69 17.66
CA GLN A 120 -13.36 17.79 18.98
C GLN A 120 -14.67 17.00 19.03
N TRP A 121 -15.51 17.13 18.01
CA TRP A 121 -16.72 16.31 17.90
C TRP A 121 -16.36 14.82 17.91
N GLN A 122 -15.35 14.40 17.13
CA GLN A 122 -14.94 12.99 17.07
C GLN A 122 -14.46 12.47 18.42
N TRP A 123 -13.64 13.23 19.15
CA TRP A 123 -13.13 12.83 20.46
C TRP A 123 -14.23 12.78 21.52
N ASN A 124 -15.21 13.68 21.46
CA ASN A 124 -16.35 13.66 22.36
C ASN A 124 -17.30 12.50 22.04
N ARG A 125 -17.59 12.27 20.76
CA ARG A 125 -18.59 11.26 20.34
C ARG A 125 -18.04 9.84 20.33
N PHE A 126 -16.77 9.69 20.01
CA PHE A 126 -16.03 8.44 19.89
C PHE A 126 -14.67 8.56 20.60
N PRO A 127 -14.67 8.70 21.94
CA PRO A 127 -13.45 8.84 22.72
C PRO A 127 -12.52 7.64 22.49
N TYR A 128 -11.21 7.89 22.51
CA TYR A 128 -10.22 6.84 22.47
C TYR A 128 -10.30 5.99 23.74
N SER A 129 -10.27 4.66 23.58
CA SER A 129 -10.25 3.76 24.73
C SER A 129 -8.90 3.84 25.44
N GLU A 130 -8.81 3.36 26.68
CA GLU A 130 -7.51 3.28 27.38
C GLU A 130 -6.53 2.31 26.68
N THR A 131 -7.03 1.33 25.93
CA THR A 131 -6.22 0.36 25.19
C THR A 131 -5.83 0.86 23.79
N GLU A 132 -6.55 1.86 23.26
CA GLU A 132 -6.27 2.46 21.95
C GLU A 132 -5.00 3.32 22.06
N LYS A 133 -3.85 2.77 21.65
CA LYS A 133 -2.52 3.43 21.70
C LYS A 133 -1.96 3.82 20.34
N VAL A 134 -2.49 3.20 19.28
CA VAL A 134 -1.96 3.28 17.93
C VAL A 134 -3.11 3.55 16.96
N GLY A 135 -3.06 4.70 16.27
CA GLY A 135 -3.92 5.01 15.14
C GLY A 135 -3.34 4.49 13.83
N VAL A 136 -4.13 4.56 12.75
CA VAL A 136 -3.70 4.13 11.41
C VAL A 136 -3.87 5.27 10.42
N PHE A 137 -2.79 5.62 9.71
CA PHE A 137 -2.80 6.56 8.59
C PHE A 137 -2.52 5.80 7.30
N LYS A 138 -3.58 5.53 6.53
CA LYS A 138 -3.52 4.78 5.26
C LYS A 138 -4.11 5.57 4.09
N THR A 139 -4.96 6.54 4.38
CA THR A 139 -5.71 7.27 3.36
C THR A 139 -4.76 8.20 2.63
N ALA A 140 -4.85 8.26 1.30
CA ALA A 140 -3.98 9.15 0.53
C ALA A 140 -4.09 10.59 1.03
N LEU A 141 -2.95 11.29 1.17
CA LEU A 141 -2.89 12.63 1.76
C LEU A 141 -3.71 13.68 1.00
N THR A 142 -4.01 13.43 -0.28
CA THR A 142 -4.90 14.25 -1.11
C THR A 142 -6.38 14.12 -0.74
N PHE A 143 -6.74 13.26 0.22
CA PHE A 143 -8.09 13.08 0.73
C PHE A 143 -8.25 13.66 2.12
N VAL A 144 -9.44 14.21 2.40
CA VAL A 144 -9.72 14.90 3.66
C VAL A 144 -9.70 13.96 4.88
N ASP A 145 -10.04 12.68 4.71
CA ASP A 145 -10.00 11.70 5.81
C ASP A 145 -8.58 11.43 6.33
N SER A 146 -7.54 11.71 5.53
CA SER A 146 -6.15 11.65 6.02
C SER A 146 -5.92 12.59 7.21
N VAL A 147 -6.66 13.70 7.29
CA VAL A 147 -6.53 14.68 8.37
C VAL A 147 -6.99 14.08 9.69
N THR A 148 -8.09 13.33 9.71
CA THR A 148 -8.59 12.68 10.94
C THR A 148 -7.77 11.45 11.32
N GLU A 149 -7.22 10.72 10.34
CA GLU A 149 -6.31 9.60 10.55
C GLU A 149 -4.95 10.02 11.13
N ILE A 150 -4.41 11.19 10.72
CA ILE A 150 -3.13 11.71 11.24
C ILE A 150 -3.34 12.44 12.56
N TRP A 151 -4.16 13.50 12.54
CA TRP A 151 -4.19 14.47 13.64
C TRP A 151 -5.14 14.07 14.78
N GLY A 152 -6.14 13.25 14.51
CA GLY A 152 -7.01 12.68 15.54
C GLY A 152 -6.22 11.97 16.65
N PRO A 153 -5.44 10.93 16.34
CA PRO A 153 -4.62 10.22 17.33
C PRO A 153 -3.44 11.05 17.85
N LEU A 154 -2.68 11.73 16.98
CA LEU A 154 -1.47 12.46 17.40
C LEU A 154 -1.78 13.58 18.41
N LEU A 155 -2.90 14.30 18.25
CA LEU A 155 -3.31 15.35 19.19
C LEU A 155 -3.85 14.80 20.52
N ASN A 156 -4.06 13.48 20.62
CA ASN A 156 -4.41 12.78 21.87
C ASN A 156 -3.22 12.02 22.48
N GLY A 157 -1.99 12.30 22.01
CA GLY A 157 -0.77 11.65 22.53
C GLY A 157 -0.60 10.20 22.10
N MET A 158 -1.34 9.75 21.09
CA MET A 158 -1.21 8.41 20.53
C MET A 158 -0.17 8.40 19.42
N SER A 159 0.34 7.20 19.10
CA SER A 159 1.17 6.98 17.92
C SER A 159 0.30 6.70 16.69
N ILE A 160 0.88 6.77 15.49
CA ILE A 160 0.22 6.32 14.26
C ILE A 160 1.14 5.37 13.49
N VAL A 161 0.52 4.35 12.87
CA VAL A 161 1.17 3.52 11.85
C VAL A 161 0.89 4.13 10.49
N VAL A 162 1.94 4.44 9.75
CA VAL A 162 1.85 4.99 8.39
C VAL A 162 1.85 3.83 7.40
N VAL A 163 0.73 3.67 6.68
CA VAL A 163 0.49 2.51 5.81
C VAL A 163 0.64 2.92 4.35
N PRO A 164 1.60 2.34 3.60
CA PRO A 164 1.74 2.58 2.18
C PRO A 164 0.55 2.05 1.37
N LYS A 165 0.21 2.73 0.26
CA LYS A 165 -0.92 2.35 -0.63
C LYS A 165 -0.86 0.90 -1.13
N LYS A 166 0.34 0.36 -1.36
CA LYS A 166 0.55 -1.04 -1.77
C LYS A 166 0.00 -2.06 -0.74
N ILE A 167 -0.02 -1.69 0.54
CA ILE A 167 -0.60 -2.50 1.60
C ILE A 167 -2.11 -2.33 1.63
N THR A 168 -2.62 -1.09 1.50
CA THR A 168 -4.07 -0.82 1.50
C THR A 168 -4.82 -1.52 0.36
N ASN A 169 -4.18 -1.69 -0.81
CA ASN A 169 -4.76 -2.38 -1.96
C ASN A 169 -4.72 -3.92 -1.85
N ASN A 170 -4.06 -4.46 -0.83
CA ASN A 170 -3.96 -5.88 -0.57
C ASN A 170 -4.63 -6.20 0.78
N PRO A 171 -5.88 -6.70 0.80
CA PRO A 171 -6.62 -6.93 2.03
C PRO A 171 -5.94 -7.93 2.98
N GLU A 172 -5.18 -8.91 2.47
CA GLU A 172 -4.41 -9.85 3.30
C GLU A 172 -3.33 -9.11 4.10
N ARG A 173 -2.47 -8.34 3.43
CA ARG A 173 -1.42 -7.54 4.10
C ARG A 173 -1.98 -6.45 4.99
N LEU A 174 -3.12 -5.86 4.60
CA LEU A 174 -3.80 -4.87 5.43
C LEU A 174 -4.30 -5.52 6.73
N VAL A 175 -4.92 -6.70 6.67
CA VAL A 175 -5.39 -7.41 7.86
C VAL A 175 -4.24 -7.81 8.78
N GLU A 176 -3.13 -8.33 8.22
CA GLU A 176 -1.93 -8.66 8.99
C GLU A 176 -1.41 -7.45 9.78
N LEU A 177 -1.27 -6.30 9.12
CA LEU A 177 -0.83 -5.06 9.76
C LEU A 177 -1.81 -4.59 10.85
N LEU A 178 -3.12 -4.64 10.58
CA LEU A 178 -4.13 -4.23 11.56
C LEU A 178 -4.10 -5.12 12.82
N GLU A 179 -3.84 -6.42 12.66
CA GLU A 179 -3.66 -7.37 13.77
C GLU A 179 -2.35 -7.12 14.53
N GLU A 180 -1.23 -6.98 13.81
CA GLU A 180 0.11 -6.77 14.38
C GLU A 180 0.12 -5.55 15.30
N TYR A 181 -0.39 -4.42 14.82
CA TYR A 181 -0.44 -3.17 15.57
C TYR A 181 -1.68 -3.03 16.46
N LYS A 182 -2.52 -4.07 16.54
CA LYS A 182 -3.74 -4.13 17.36
C LYS A 182 -4.64 -2.90 17.18
N ILE A 183 -4.82 -2.48 15.94
CA ILE A 183 -5.59 -1.27 15.62
C ILE A 183 -7.04 -1.45 16.09
N GLU A 184 -7.59 -0.45 16.79
CA GLU A 184 -8.97 -0.49 17.30
C GLU A 184 -9.96 0.33 16.47
N ARG A 185 -9.48 1.22 15.61
CA ARG A 185 -10.31 2.09 14.78
C ARG A 185 -9.82 2.16 13.35
N LEU A 186 -10.74 1.99 12.41
CA LEU A 186 -10.46 2.04 10.99
C LEU A 186 -11.49 2.92 10.27
N VAL A 187 -11.01 3.92 9.53
CA VAL A 187 -11.80 4.64 8.53
C VAL A 187 -11.65 3.93 7.20
N LEU A 188 -12.70 3.75 6.42
CA LEU A 188 -12.68 3.11 5.12
C LEU A 188 -13.88 3.52 4.28
N VAL A 189 -13.87 3.13 3.01
CA VAL A 189 -15.05 3.25 2.15
C VAL A 189 -15.82 1.92 2.12
N PRO A 190 -17.14 1.91 1.91
CA PRO A 190 -17.93 0.68 1.76
C PRO A 190 -17.32 -0.36 0.82
N THR A 191 -16.70 0.05 -0.29
CA THR A 191 -15.99 -0.87 -1.20
C THR A 191 -14.85 -1.63 -0.51
N LEU A 192 -14.04 -0.95 0.31
CA LEU A 192 -12.97 -1.59 1.08
C LEU A 192 -13.55 -2.49 2.19
N LEU A 193 -14.67 -2.10 2.81
CA LEU A 193 -15.37 -2.94 3.80
C LEU A 193 -15.75 -4.27 3.19
N ARG A 194 -16.36 -4.23 1.99
CA ARG A 194 -16.75 -5.43 1.25
C ARG A 194 -15.55 -6.31 0.94
N SER A 195 -14.45 -5.72 0.47
CA SER A 195 -13.21 -6.46 0.23
C SER A 195 -12.72 -7.21 1.48
N LEU A 196 -12.79 -6.59 2.65
CA LEU A 196 -12.41 -7.24 3.91
C LEU A 196 -13.41 -8.34 4.29
N LEU A 197 -14.71 -8.10 4.19
CA LEU A 197 -15.75 -9.09 4.52
C LEU A 197 -15.78 -10.30 3.58
N LEU A 198 -15.26 -10.17 2.36
CA LEU A 198 -15.05 -11.30 1.45
C LEU A 198 -13.80 -12.12 1.81
N TYR A 199 -12.76 -11.46 2.31
CA TYR A 199 -11.49 -12.09 2.65
C TYR A 199 -11.50 -12.76 4.04
N LEU A 200 -12.03 -12.07 5.05
CA LEU A 200 -12.00 -12.50 6.45
C LEU A 200 -12.61 -13.89 6.72
N PRO A 201 -13.72 -14.31 6.08
CA PRO A 201 -14.28 -15.65 6.24
C PRO A 201 -13.43 -16.77 5.63
N LEU A 202 -12.47 -16.45 4.74
CA LEU A 202 -11.53 -17.43 4.19
C LEU A 202 -10.50 -17.86 5.23
N GLN A 203 -10.36 -17.10 6.31
CA GLN A 203 -9.36 -17.35 7.35
C GLN A 203 -9.89 -18.37 8.36
N LYS A 204 -9.03 -19.30 8.77
CA LYS A 204 -9.39 -20.38 9.71
C LYS A 204 -9.75 -19.86 11.10
N LYS A 205 -9.14 -18.75 11.53
CA LYS A 205 -9.48 -18.04 12.76
C LYS A 205 -10.19 -16.74 12.40
N LYS A 206 -11.10 -16.32 13.28
CA LYS A 206 -11.63 -14.96 13.21
C LYS A 206 -10.50 -13.96 13.50
N LEU A 207 -10.44 -12.91 12.69
CA LEU A 207 -9.43 -11.85 12.76
C LEU A 207 -10.12 -10.52 13.06
N LEU A 208 -9.31 -9.49 13.31
CA LEU A 208 -9.74 -8.12 13.57
C LEU A 208 -10.57 -7.97 14.83
N TYR A 209 -10.27 -8.80 15.84
CA TYR A 209 -10.94 -8.75 17.13
C TYR A 209 -10.65 -7.45 17.87
N ASN A 210 -9.49 -6.82 17.67
CA ASN A 210 -9.15 -5.55 18.32
C ASN A 210 -9.90 -4.36 17.70
N LEU A 211 -10.26 -4.42 16.41
CA LEU A 211 -10.99 -3.35 15.72
C LEU A 211 -12.41 -3.18 16.30
N ARG A 212 -12.65 -2.13 17.08
CA ARG A 212 -13.95 -1.81 17.68
C ARG A 212 -14.77 -0.84 16.85
N ILE A 213 -14.14 0.15 16.21
CA ILE A 213 -14.84 1.23 15.50
C ILE A 213 -14.50 1.20 14.01
N TRP A 214 -15.53 1.01 13.19
CA TRP A 214 -15.44 0.96 11.74
C TRP A 214 -16.20 2.16 11.18
N VAL A 215 -15.49 3.09 10.55
CA VAL A 215 -16.11 4.28 9.94
C VAL A 215 -16.14 4.09 8.44
N CYS A 216 -17.33 3.93 7.88
CA CYS A 216 -17.58 4.03 6.45
C CYS A 216 -17.88 5.48 6.08
N SER A 217 -17.11 6.06 5.17
CA SER A 217 -17.41 7.35 4.56
C SER A 217 -17.13 7.29 3.06
N GLY A 218 -17.46 8.35 2.32
CA GLY A 218 -17.06 8.49 0.94
C GLY A 218 -17.93 7.75 -0.08
N GLU A 219 -18.76 6.77 0.29
CA GLU A 219 -19.74 6.09 -0.60
C GLU A 219 -21.04 5.74 0.15
N PRO A 220 -22.17 5.53 -0.53
CA PRO A 220 -23.38 5.03 0.12
C PRO A 220 -23.16 3.64 0.75
N LEU A 221 -23.41 3.52 2.06
CA LEU A 221 -23.40 2.22 2.74
C LEU A 221 -24.73 1.48 2.50
N GLN A 222 -24.65 0.30 1.89
CA GLN A 222 -25.82 -0.55 1.66
C GLN A 222 -26.23 -1.31 2.94
N ILE A 223 -27.53 -1.53 3.11
CA ILE A 223 -28.06 -2.33 4.24
C ILE A 223 -27.53 -3.76 4.20
N SER A 224 -27.45 -4.37 3.03
CA SER A 224 -26.92 -5.72 2.84
C SER A 224 -25.50 -5.82 3.37
N LEU A 225 -24.61 -4.92 2.95
CA LEU A 225 -23.22 -4.87 3.40
C LEU A 225 -23.11 -4.61 4.92
N ALA A 226 -23.95 -3.72 5.47
CA ALA A 226 -23.99 -3.49 6.91
C ALA A 226 -24.49 -4.71 7.69
N LYS A 227 -25.38 -5.54 7.11
CA LYS A 227 -25.80 -6.82 7.71
C LYS A 227 -24.69 -7.87 7.61
N GLU A 228 -24.01 -7.98 6.46
CA GLU A 228 -22.85 -8.86 6.25
C GLU A 228 -21.75 -8.58 7.28
N PHE A 229 -21.52 -7.30 7.61
CA PHE A 229 -20.61 -6.92 8.69
C PHE A 229 -20.95 -7.63 10.01
N PHE A 230 -22.22 -7.63 10.41
CA PHE A 230 -22.71 -8.29 11.62
C PHE A 230 -22.93 -9.81 11.46
N ASP A 231 -22.71 -10.40 10.27
CA ASP A 231 -22.54 -11.86 10.13
C ASP A 231 -21.17 -12.30 10.66
N TYR A 232 -20.16 -11.45 10.48
CA TYR A 232 -18.80 -11.74 10.94
C TYR A 232 -18.50 -11.21 12.35
N PHE A 233 -18.80 -9.93 12.57
CA PHE A 233 -18.47 -9.19 13.79
C PHE A 233 -19.63 -9.19 14.81
N LEU A 234 -19.27 -9.22 16.10
CA LEU A 234 -20.25 -9.32 17.19
C LEU A 234 -20.93 -7.97 17.45
N GLU A 235 -22.26 -7.97 17.43
CA GLU A 235 -23.10 -6.83 17.82
C GLU A 235 -22.80 -6.39 19.27
N GLY A 236 -22.81 -5.08 19.53
CA GLY A 236 -22.49 -4.51 20.85
C GLY A 236 -21.00 -4.48 21.20
N VAL A 237 -20.15 -5.16 20.43
CA VAL A 237 -18.69 -5.12 20.56
C VAL A 237 -18.06 -4.31 19.43
N HIS A 238 -18.51 -4.51 18.21
CA HIS A 238 -18.05 -3.78 17.03
C HIS A 238 -19.11 -2.77 16.59
N GLN A 239 -18.69 -1.54 16.32
CA GLN A 239 -19.55 -0.46 15.84
C GLN A 239 -19.24 -0.16 14.38
N LEU A 240 -20.26 -0.28 13.52
CA LEU A 240 -20.19 0.18 12.14
C LEU A 240 -20.87 1.55 12.04
N CYS A 241 -20.13 2.54 11.58
CA CYS A 241 -20.58 3.92 11.47
C CYS A 241 -20.67 4.32 9.99
N ASN A 242 -21.77 4.96 9.60
CA ASN A 242 -21.95 5.55 8.28
C ASN A 242 -21.83 7.07 8.41
N PHE A 243 -20.74 7.63 7.89
CA PHE A 243 -20.47 9.06 7.91
C PHE A 243 -20.68 9.65 6.51
N TYR A 244 -21.07 10.91 6.44
CA TYR A 244 -21.29 11.62 5.19
C TYR A 244 -20.74 13.03 5.24
N GLY A 245 -20.11 13.42 4.15
CA GLY A 245 -19.84 14.81 3.82
C GLY A 245 -18.93 14.93 2.59
N SER A 246 -18.15 16.01 2.56
CA SER A 246 -17.29 16.38 1.44
C SER A 246 -16.09 17.22 1.92
N THR A 247 -15.10 17.42 1.06
CA THR A 247 -13.90 18.21 1.39
C THR A 247 -14.25 19.64 1.80
N GLU A 248 -15.26 20.23 1.16
CA GLU A 248 -15.79 21.57 1.38
C GLU A 248 -16.38 21.78 2.78
N VAL A 249 -16.61 20.69 3.51
CA VAL A 249 -17.14 20.68 4.87
C VAL A 249 -16.27 19.88 5.85
N MET A 250 -14.97 19.78 5.54
CA MET A 250 -13.97 19.10 6.37
C MET A 250 -14.22 17.59 6.57
N GLY A 251 -14.58 16.92 5.48
CA GLY A 251 -14.89 15.50 5.51
C GLY A 251 -16.34 15.32 5.94
N ASP A 252 -16.57 14.70 7.08
CA ASP A 252 -17.92 14.33 7.50
C ASP A 252 -18.64 15.46 8.27
N VAL A 253 -19.93 15.60 8.00
CA VAL A 253 -20.85 16.54 8.67
C VAL A 253 -22.14 15.90 9.17
N THR A 254 -22.40 14.64 8.80
CA THR A 254 -23.41 13.82 9.45
C THR A 254 -22.88 12.42 9.74
N TYR A 255 -23.49 11.76 10.72
CA TYR A 255 -23.15 10.39 11.08
C TYR A 255 -24.36 9.57 11.53
N PHE A 256 -24.31 8.27 11.26
CA PHE A 256 -25.24 7.26 11.75
C PHE A 256 -24.46 6.06 12.31
N VAL A 257 -24.92 5.48 13.43
CA VAL A 257 -24.32 4.27 14.01
C VAL A 257 -25.25 3.09 13.72
N CYS A 258 -24.72 2.10 13.01
CA CYS A 258 -25.34 0.80 12.85
C CYS A 258 -25.01 -0.04 14.09
N GLU A 259 -26.04 -0.43 14.84
CA GLU A 259 -25.90 -1.11 16.13
C GLU A 259 -26.15 -2.63 16.02
N SER A 260 -27.03 -3.04 15.10
CA SER A 260 -27.41 -4.45 14.91
C SER A 260 -28.14 -4.70 13.60
N LYS A 261 -28.22 -5.96 13.17
CA LYS A 261 -29.09 -6.39 12.05
C LYS A 261 -30.56 -6.08 12.30
N LYS A 262 -31.00 -6.20 13.55
CA LYS A 262 -32.37 -5.91 13.95
C LYS A 262 -32.70 -4.42 13.77
N GLN A 263 -31.79 -3.54 14.21
CA GLN A 263 -31.92 -2.10 14.01
C GLN A 263 -31.96 -1.77 12.51
N LEU A 264 -31.03 -2.32 11.73
CA LEU A 264 -30.96 -2.14 10.27
C LEU A 264 -32.22 -2.61 9.52
N SER A 265 -32.94 -3.61 10.03
CA SER A 265 -34.14 -4.14 9.38
C SER A 265 -35.36 -3.20 9.49
N ASN A 266 -35.27 -2.13 10.28
CA ASN A 266 -36.30 -1.10 10.36
C ASN A 266 -36.11 0.05 9.34
N PHE A 267 -35.09 -0.05 8.48
CA PHE A 267 -34.75 0.95 7.49
C PHE A 267 -34.77 0.32 6.09
N ASP A 268 -35.15 1.11 5.09
CA ASP A 268 -35.09 0.72 3.67
C ASP A 268 -33.71 0.99 3.06
N LYS A 269 -32.97 1.95 3.64
CA LYS A 269 -31.57 2.27 3.32
C LYS A 269 -30.86 2.82 4.57
N VAL A 270 -29.53 2.70 4.63
CA VAL A 270 -28.77 3.24 5.77
C VAL A 270 -28.84 4.78 5.75
N PRO A 271 -29.34 5.43 6.81
CA PRO A 271 -29.34 6.89 6.89
C PRO A 271 -27.92 7.45 6.89
N ILE A 272 -27.75 8.68 6.40
CA ILE A 272 -26.53 9.47 6.67
C ILE A 272 -26.60 10.15 8.05
N GLY A 273 -27.77 10.08 8.70
CA GLY A 273 -27.93 10.22 10.14
C GLY A 273 -28.13 11.65 10.61
N TYR A 274 -27.37 12.05 11.62
CA TYR A 274 -27.54 13.30 12.35
C TYR A 274 -26.36 14.25 12.14
N PRO A 275 -26.57 15.59 12.18
CA PRO A 275 -25.49 16.55 12.12
C PRO A 275 -24.45 16.36 13.23
N LEU A 276 -23.21 16.76 12.94
CA LEU A 276 -22.16 16.91 13.97
C LEU A 276 -22.37 18.17 14.82
N ASP A 277 -21.55 18.34 15.85
CA ASP A 277 -21.53 19.56 16.66
C ASP A 277 -21.27 20.80 15.78
N ASN A 278 -21.88 21.91 16.16
CA ASN A 278 -21.78 23.21 15.49
C ASN A 278 -22.09 23.15 13.98
N THR A 279 -22.98 22.24 13.58
CA THR A 279 -23.38 22.00 12.19
C THR A 279 -24.88 21.98 12.05
N VAL A 280 -25.39 22.64 11.01
CA VAL A 280 -26.80 22.60 10.65
C VAL A 280 -26.92 22.04 9.23
N ILE A 281 -27.82 21.06 9.07
CA ILE A 281 -28.20 20.50 7.77
C ILE A 281 -29.55 21.09 7.39
N TYR A 282 -29.62 21.71 6.21
CA TYR A 282 -30.86 22.21 5.63
C TYR A 282 -31.21 21.39 4.41
N ILE A 283 -32.48 20.98 4.30
CA ILE A 283 -33.02 20.38 3.08
C ILE A 283 -33.98 21.40 2.46
N LEU A 284 -33.58 21.97 1.33
CA LEU A 284 -34.23 23.15 0.76
C LEU A 284 -34.79 22.90 -0.64
N THR A 285 -35.84 23.64 -1.00
CA THR A 285 -36.30 23.81 -2.38
C THR A 285 -35.34 24.70 -3.17
N PRO A 286 -35.47 24.79 -4.51
CA PRO A 286 -34.68 25.72 -5.32
C PRO A 286 -34.77 27.21 -4.90
N ASP A 287 -35.88 27.60 -4.25
CA ASP A 287 -36.10 28.96 -3.73
C ASP A 287 -35.58 29.15 -2.29
N LEU A 288 -34.70 28.25 -1.81
CA LEU A 288 -34.11 28.25 -0.47
C LEU A 288 -35.14 28.19 0.68
N GLN A 289 -36.28 27.55 0.45
CA GLN A 289 -37.29 27.30 1.48
C GLN A 289 -37.15 25.87 2.02
N PRO A 290 -37.27 25.64 3.35
CA PRO A 290 -37.26 24.29 3.90
C PRO A 290 -38.37 23.40 3.31
N VAL A 291 -38.02 22.18 2.93
CA VAL A 291 -39.01 21.16 2.53
C VAL A 291 -39.75 20.59 3.75
N LYS A 292 -40.90 19.93 3.56
CA LYS A 292 -41.57 19.24 4.66
C LYS A 292 -40.82 17.93 5.01
N PRO A 293 -40.93 17.43 6.25
CA PRO A 293 -40.39 16.12 6.61
C PRO A 293 -40.88 15.03 5.66
N GLY A 294 -39.95 14.22 5.15
CA GLY A 294 -40.16 13.16 4.17
C GLY A 294 -40.10 13.60 2.71
N GLU A 295 -40.16 14.89 2.40
CA GLU A 295 -39.96 15.40 1.04
C GLU A 295 -38.46 15.45 0.69
N ILE A 296 -38.16 15.24 -0.59
CA ILE A 296 -36.80 15.33 -1.13
C ILE A 296 -36.51 16.79 -1.47
N GLY A 297 -35.36 17.29 -1.03
CA GLY A 297 -34.83 18.61 -1.42
C GLY A 297 -33.31 18.57 -1.50
N GLU A 298 -32.72 19.70 -1.87
CA GLU A 298 -31.27 19.81 -1.96
C GLU A 298 -30.65 20.01 -0.57
N LEU A 299 -29.53 19.33 -0.31
CA LEU A 299 -28.82 19.36 0.96
C LEU A 299 -27.85 20.54 1.00
N PHE A 300 -27.99 21.36 2.04
CA PHE A 300 -27.07 22.44 2.38
C PHE A 300 -26.51 22.22 3.78
N VAL A 301 -25.27 22.67 3.98
CA VAL A 301 -24.56 22.57 5.24
C VAL A 301 -24.20 23.96 5.74
N SER A 302 -24.38 24.25 7.02
CA SER A 302 -23.96 25.49 7.64
C SER A 302 -23.25 25.23 8.97
N GLY A 303 -22.40 26.16 9.41
CA GLY A 303 -21.70 26.12 10.69
C GLY A 303 -20.19 26.03 10.57
N LEU A 304 -19.53 25.59 11.64
CA LEU A 304 -18.07 25.67 11.79
C LEU A 304 -17.27 24.68 10.94
N ASN A 305 -17.95 23.68 10.36
CA ASN A 305 -17.31 22.72 9.48
C ASN A 305 -17.08 23.25 8.04
N LEU A 306 -17.58 24.43 7.70
CA LEU A 306 -17.42 24.98 6.35
C LEU A 306 -15.97 25.37 6.05
N ALA A 307 -15.48 24.94 4.88
CA ALA A 307 -14.28 25.49 4.28
C ALA A 307 -14.43 27.00 4.04
N GLN A 308 -13.30 27.71 4.02
CA GLN A 308 -13.30 29.15 3.76
C GLN A 308 -13.89 29.45 2.36
N GLY A 309 -13.62 28.55 1.41
CA GLY A 309 -14.09 28.57 0.03
C GLY A 309 -13.04 27.97 -0.89
N TYR A 310 -13.21 28.12 -2.20
CA TYR A 310 -12.21 27.68 -3.17
C TYR A 310 -11.05 28.68 -3.32
N VAL A 311 -9.90 28.21 -3.79
CA VAL A 311 -8.77 29.03 -4.24
C VAL A 311 -9.24 30.00 -5.33
N ASN A 312 -8.73 31.24 -5.31
CA ASN A 312 -9.10 32.33 -6.22
C ASN A 312 -10.60 32.69 -6.26
N GLY A 313 -11.38 32.31 -5.23
CA GLY A 313 -12.81 32.64 -5.14
C GLY A 313 -13.65 31.99 -6.24
N ARG A 314 -13.21 30.84 -6.77
CA ARG A 314 -13.99 30.07 -7.75
C ARG A 314 -15.33 29.64 -7.16
N ASP A 315 -16.31 29.48 -8.03
CA ASP A 315 -17.65 28.96 -7.73
C ASP A 315 -18.30 29.57 -6.48
N PRO A 316 -18.42 30.91 -6.40
CA PRO A 316 -19.00 31.59 -5.23
C PRO A 316 -20.45 31.15 -4.96
N GLU A 317 -21.17 30.68 -5.98
CA GLU A 317 -22.53 30.15 -5.86
C GLU A 317 -22.63 28.85 -5.04
N ARG A 318 -21.50 28.20 -4.73
CA ARG A 318 -21.45 27.03 -3.85
C ARG A 318 -21.42 27.39 -2.37
N PHE A 319 -20.85 28.55 -2.01
CA PHE A 319 -20.78 29.03 -0.63
C PHE A 319 -21.52 30.36 -0.51
N ILE A 320 -22.80 30.28 -0.20
CA ILE A 320 -23.73 31.41 -0.23
C ILE A 320 -24.05 31.91 1.18
N ASP A 321 -24.60 33.12 1.26
CA ASP A 321 -25.22 33.61 2.49
C ASP A 321 -26.44 32.74 2.83
N ASN A 322 -26.61 32.47 4.12
CA ASN A 322 -27.71 31.67 4.65
C ASN A 322 -28.86 32.60 5.08
N PRO A 323 -29.94 32.72 4.29
CA PRO A 323 -31.07 33.59 4.62
C PRO A 323 -31.89 33.07 5.81
N LEU A 324 -31.65 31.83 6.25
CA LEU A 324 -32.33 31.18 7.36
C LEU A 324 -31.53 31.28 8.67
N ALA A 325 -30.35 31.90 8.64
CA ALA A 325 -29.48 32.01 9.80
C ALA A 325 -30.09 32.96 10.86
N VAL A 326 -30.16 32.48 12.09
CA VAL A 326 -30.52 33.30 13.26
C VAL A 326 -29.29 33.78 14.04
N ASP A 327 -28.14 33.16 13.81
CA ASP A 327 -26.86 33.49 14.41
C ASP A 327 -25.81 33.66 13.30
N LEU A 328 -24.88 34.61 13.50
CA LEU A 328 -23.80 34.90 12.56
C LEU A 328 -22.87 33.72 12.32
N ILE A 329 -22.71 32.81 13.29
CA ILE A 329 -21.89 31.60 13.12
C ILE A 329 -22.46 30.66 12.03
N TYR A 330 -23.76 30.77 11.73
CA TYR A 330 -24.46 30.03 10.68
C TYR A 330 -24.81 30.90 9.46
N SER A 331 -24.23 32.11 9.36
CA SER A 331 -24.55 33.10 8.31
C SER A 331 -24.18 32.67 6.89
N ARG A 332 -23.35 31.63 6.74
CA ARG A 332 -22.99 31.03 5.44
C ARG A 332 -23.47 29.59 5.36
N MET A 333 -23.80 29.14 4.16
CA MET A 333 -24.09 27.74 3.88
C MET A 333 -23.44 27.26 2.58
N TYR A 334 -23.04 26.00 2.58
CA TYR A 334 -22.49 25.30 1.43
C TYR A 334 -23.54 24.44 0.75
N ARG A 335 -23.66 24.60 -0.57
CA ARG A 335 -24.55 23.85 -1.46
C ARG A 335 -23.85 22.59 -1.97
N THR A 336 -24.15 21.43 -1.39
CA THR A 336 -23.41 20.17 -1.65
C THR A 336 -23.62 19.62 -3.06
N GLY A 337 -24.76 19.96 -3.67
CA GLY A 337 -25.23 19.35 -4.90
C GLY A 337 -25.76 17.94 -4.69
N ASP A 338 -26.08 17.53 -3.47
CA ASP A 338 -26.73 16.27 -3.16
C ASP A 338 -28.22 16.50 -2.84
N PHE A 339 -29.07 15.54 -3.20
CA PHE A 339 -30.44 15.47 -2.73
C PHE A 339 -30.51 14.66 -1.43
N ALA A 340 -31.39 15.08 -0.54
CA ALA A 340 -31.64 14.39 0.71
C ALA A 340 -33.11 14.53 1.15
N SER A 341 -33.51 13.69 2.09
CA SER A 341 -34.80 13.80 2.79
C SER A 341 -34.58 13.66 4.30
N VAL A 342 -35.50 14.19 5.10
CA VAL A 342 -35.46 14.04 6.57
C VAL A 342 -36.71 13.33 7.04
N THR A 343 -36.54 12.16 7.64
CA THR A 343 -37.64 11.37 8.21
C THR A 343 -37.33 11.01 9.65
N LYS A 344 -38.23 11.37 10.57
CA LYS A 344 -38.07 11.15 12.03
C LYS A 344 -36.75 11.72 12.58
N GLY A 345 -36.30 12.86 12.03
CA GLY A 345 -35.06 13.53 12.45
C GLY A 345 -33.77 12.94 11.89
N CYS A 346 -33.82 11.83 11.16
CA CYS A 346 -32.67 11.27 10.44
C CYS A 346 -32.62 11.82 9.00
N VAL A 347 -31.43 12.18 8.55
CA VAL A 347 -31.16 12.57 7.16
C VAL A 347 -30.86 11.32 6.33
N TYR A 348 -31.46 11.26 5.14
CA TYR A 348 -31.24 10.23 4.14
C TYR A 348 -30.69 10.84 2.87
N TYR A 349 -29.66 10.22 2.31
CA TYR A 349 -29.13 10.58 1.00
C TYR A 349 -30.05 10.06 -0.12
N GLU A 350 -30.34 10.89 -1.13
CA GLU A 350 -31.27 10.62 -2.24
C GLU A 350 -30.61 10.72 -3.63
N GLY A 351 -29.29 10.93 -3.70
CA GLY A 351 -28.55 11.05 -4.96
C GLY A 351 -27.93 12.42 -5.17
N ARG A 352 -27.43 12.68 -6.39
CA ARG A 352 -26.80 13.95 -6.77
C ARG A 352 -27.66 14.76 -7.73
N THR A 353 -27.46 16.07 -7.69
CA THR A 353 -28.04 17.05 -8.62
C THR A 353 -27.28 17.10 -9.95
N ASP A 354 -26.03 16.64 -9.98
CA ASP A 354 -25.10 16.71 -11.11
C ASP A 354 -24.61 15.32 -11.55
N SER A 355 -23.78 15.29 -12.59
CA SER A 355 -23.17 14.07 -13.15
C SER A 355 -22.01 13.53 -12.29
N GLN A 356 -21.77 14.06 -11.09
CA GLN A 356 -20.69 13.56 -10.26
C GLN A 356 -21.09 12.23 -9.64
N ILE A 357 -20.09 11.36 -9.51
CA ILE A 357 -20.23 10.03 -8.94
C ILE A 357 -19.06 9.75 -8.00
N LYS A 358 -19.18 8.70 -7.20
CA LYS A 358 -18.12 8.23 -6.30
C LYS A 358 -17.70 6.85 -6.78
N ILE A 359 -16.49 6.74 -7.32
CA ILE A 359 -15.92 5.48 -7.78
C ILE A 359 -14.78 5.10 -6.84
N ARG A 360 -14.95 4.00 -6.11
CA ARG A 360 -13.93 3.46 -5.19
C ARG A 360 -13.45 4.51 -4.18
N GLY A 361 -14.37 5.34 -3.68
CA GLY A 361 -14.11 6.45 -2.76
C GLY A 361 -13.63 7.75 -3.41
N HIS A 362 -13.28 7.75 -4.71
CA HIS A 362 -12.87 8.94 -5.42
C HIS A 362 -14.09 9.70 -5.93
N ARG A 363 -14.16 11.00 -5.63
CA ARG A 363 -15.11 11.89 -6.31
C ARG A 363 -14.64 12.05 -7.76
N VAL A 364 -15.51 11.69 -8.70
CA VAL A 364 -15.27 11.79 -10.13
C VAL A 364 -16.40 12.60 -10.73
N ASP A 365 -16.06 13.64 -11.48
CA ASP A 365 -17.02 14.30 -12.35
C ASP A 365 -16.92 13.72 -13.75
N LEU A 366 -18.02 13.12 -14.23
CA LEU A 366 -18.11 12.61 -15.60
C LEU A 366 -17.81 13.68 -16.65
N SER A 367 -18.16 14.95 -16.37
CA SER A 367 -17.86 16.07 -17.28
C SER A 367 -16.36 16.36 -17.39
N GLU A 368 -15.55 16.11 -16.34
CA GLU A 368 -14.08 16.22 -16.39
C GLU A 368 -13.49 15.19 -17.36
N VAL A 369 -14.00 13.96 -17.30
CA VAL A 369 -13.59 12.87 -18.19
C VAL A 369 -14.02 13.17 -19.62
N GLU A 370 -15.27 13.55 -19.83
CA GLU A 370 -15.82 13.93 -21.15
C GLU A 370 -15.02 15.04 -21.80
N LYS A 371 -14.72 16.11 -21.08
CA LYS A 371 -13.97 17.26 -21.61
C LYS A 371 -12.54 16.90 -22.00
N ASN A 372 -11.85 16.11 -21.18
CA ASN A 372 -10.50 15.66 -21.50
C ASN A 372 -10.49 14.73 -22.72
N LEU A 373 -11.49 13.86 -22.84
CA LEU A 373 -11.69 12.97 -23.97
C LEU A 373 -11.99 13.75 -25.26
N LEU A 374 -12.92 14.70 -25.22
CA LEU A 374 -13.27 15.57 -26.34
C LEU A 374 -12.14 16.53 -26.75
N SER A 375 -11.15 16.77 -25.87
CA SER A 375 -9.97 17.57 -26.20
C SER A 375 -8.89 16.82 -27.00
N MET A 376 -9.09 15.53 -27.28
CA MET A 376 -8.13 14.72 -28.01
C MET A 376 -8.33 14.85 -29.53
N ALA A 377 -7.25 15.17 -30.25
CA ALA A 377 -7.29 15.27 -31.71
C ALA A 377 -7.72 13.92 -32.32
N GLY A 378 -8.74 13.92 -33.18
CA GLY A 378 -9.29 12.72 -33.79
C GLY A 378 -10.48 12.10 -33.06
N VAL A 379 -10.91 12.64 -31.90
CA VAL A 379 -12.19 12.32 -31.25
C VAL A 379 -13.23 13.35 -31.68
N ASP A 380 -14.37 12.91 -32.23
CA ASP A 380 -15.44 13.78 -32.75
C ASP A 380 -16.50 14.06 -31.67
N LYS A 381 -17.08 13.01 -31.07
CA LYS A 381 -18.08 13.12 -30.00
C LYS A 381 -17.83 12.07 -28.93
N GLY A 382 -18.29 12.33 -27.72
CA GLY A 382 -18.10 11.44 -26.59
C GLY A 382 -19.06 11.75 -25.45
N ILE A 383 -19.52 10.70 -24.77
CA ILE A 383 -20.26 10.79 -23.51
C ILE A 383 -19.70 9.75 -22.54
N VAL A 384 -19.56 10.12 -21.27
CA VAL A 384 -19.09 9.22 -20.23
C VAL A 384 -20.25 8.90 -19.30
N LEU A 385 -20.48 7.61 -19.06
CA LEU A 385 -21.52 7.09 -18.21
C LEU A 385 -20.90 6.25 -17.10
N CYS A 386 -21.52 6.25 -15.92
CA CYS A 386 -21.28 5.21 -14.94
C CYS A 386 -22.15 4.01 -15.30
N TYR A 387 -21.55 2.84 -15.47
CA TYR A 387 -22.25 1.58 -15.62
C TYR A 387 -22.19 0.77 -14.33
N HIS A 388 -23.30 0.13 -14.02
CA HIS A 388 -23.48 -0.74 -12.87
C HIS A 388 -23.69 -2.17 -13.37
N ALA A 389 -22.63 -2.99 -13.35
CA ALA A 389 -22.72 -4.39 -13.72
C ALA A 389 -23.27 -5.19 -12.52
N GLY A 390 -24.61 -5.37 -12.46
CA GLY A 390 -25.27 -6.01 -11.32
C GLY A 390 -25.24 -5.15 -10.04
N GLU A 391 -25.36 -5.79 -8.86
CA GLU A 391 -25.39 -5.07 -7.57
C GLU A 391 -24.02 -4.54 -7.09
N LEU A 392 -22.90 -4.91 -7.75
CA LEU A 392 -21.58 -4.96 -7.10
C LEU A 392 -20.42 -4.20 -7.78
N ASP A 393 -20.53 -3.72 -9.02
CA ASP A 393 -19.43 -2.98 -9.67
C ASP A 393 -19.88 -1.67 -10.33
N GLN A 394 -19.06 -0.62 -10.18
CA GLN A 394 -19.20 0.68 -10.82
C GLN A 394 -18.00 0.91 -11.75
N THR A 395 -18.25 0.97 -13.05
CA THR A 395 -17.23 1.23 -14.07
C THR A 395 -17.59 2.47 -14.88
N LEU A 396 -16.59 3.28 -15.23
CA LEU A 396 -16.75 4.36 -16.19
C LEU A 396 -16.72 3.80 -17.61
N LEU A 397 -17.76 4.07 -18.39
CA LEU A 397 -17.82 3.78 -19.81
C LEU A 397 -17.79 5.09 -20.60
N ALA A 398 -16.92 5.18 -21.60
CA ALA A 398 -16.90 6.28 -22.56
C ALA A 398 -17.37 5.79 -23.92
N PHE A 399 -18.50 6.31 -24.40
CA PHE A 399 -19.03 6.02 -25.73
C PHE A 399 -18.65 7.15 -26.68
N ILE A 400 -17.87 6.84 -27.71
CA ILE A 400 -17.19 7.86 -28.52
C ILE A 400 -17.30 7.61 -30.01
N THR A 401 -17.26 8.68 -30.81
CA THR A 401 -17.05 8.64 -32.26
C THR A 401 -15.69 9.25 -32.58
N VAL A 402 -15.00 8.72 -33.58
CA VAL A 402 -13.70 9.24 -34.05
C VAL A 402 -13.83 9.87 -35.43
N GLU A 403 -12.99 10.87 -35.70
CA GLU A 403 -12.94 11.52 -37.01
C GLU A 403 -12.44 10.56 -38.08
N LYS A 404 -12.90 10.75 -39.32
CA LYS A 404 -12.49 9.92 -40.45
C LYS A 404 -10.99 10.14 -40.75
N GLY A 405 -10.19 9.09 -40.62
CA GLY A 405 -8.72 9.16 -40.75
C GLY A 405 -7.99 9.43 -39.44
N SER A 406 -8.68 9.37 -38.30
CA SER A 406 -8.08 9.40 -36.97
C SER A 406 -7.03 8.29 -36.80
N ALA A 407 -5.99 8.59 -36.03
CA ALA A 407 -4.95 7.62 -35.68
C ALA A 407 -5.43 6.56 -34.69
N TYR A 408 -6.57 6.80 -34.02
CA TYR A 408 -7.16 5.85 -33.07
C TYR A 408 -7.95 4.77 -33.80
N GLN A 409 -7.46 3.53 -33.69
CA GLN A 409 -8.03 2.33 -34.28
C GLN A 409 -8.87 1.52 -33.28
N ASN A 410 -8.64 1.69 -31.98
CA ASN A 410 -9.39 1.02 -30.91
C ASN A 410 -9.48 1.88 -29.63
N GLY A 411 -10.31 1.44 -28.69
CA GLY A 411 -10.54 2.14 -27.41
C GLY A 411 -9.29 2.23 -26.52
N LEU A 412 -8.47 1.17 -26.45
CA LEU A 412 -7.26 1.11 -25.64
C LEU A 412 -6.26 2.22 -25.97
N GLN A 413 -6.13 2.60 -27.24
CA GLN A 413 -5.25 3.71 -27.64
C GLN A 413 -5.72 5.06 -27.09
N ILE A 414 -7.03 5.23 -26.92
CA ILE A 414 -7.62 6.45 -26.36
C ILE A 414 -7.52 6.41 -24.83
N GLU A 415 -7.73 5.24 -24.21
CA GLU A 415 -7.52 5.00 -22.78
C GLU A 415 -6.08 5.37 -22.38
N GLY A 416 -5.08 4.82 -23.07
CA GLY A 416 -3.66 5.12 -22.80
C GLY A 416 -3.31 6.61 -23.02
N ALA A 417 -3.92 7.27 -24.00
CA ALA A 417 -3.71 8.70 -24.20
C ALA A 417 -4.34 9.56 -23.07
N LEU A 418 -5.43 9.10 -22.45
CA LEU A 418 -6.07 9.78 -21.32
C LEU A 418 -5.24 9.70 -20.03
N GLU A 419 -4.37 8.70 -19.87
CA GLU A 419 -3.47 8.56 -18.71
C GLU A 419 -2.57 9.79 -18.52
N SER A 420 -2.24 10.50 -19.61
CA SER A 420 -1.45 11.74 -19.57
C SER A 420 -2.22 12.98 -19.09
N LYS A 421 -3.55 12.89 -18.99
CA LYS A 421 -4.45 14.03 -18.71
C LYS A 421 -5.27 13.84 -17.44
N LEU A 422 -5.65 12.61 -17.13
CA LEU A 422 -6.56 12.25 -16.05
C LEU A 422 -5.84 11.39 -15.01
N ALA A 423 -6.34 11.43 -13.77
CA ALA A 423 -5.89 10.47 -12.76
C ALA A 423 -6.39 9.06 -13.11
N TYR A 424 -5.64 8.01 -12.73
CA TYR A 424 -5.93 6.62 -13.12
C TYR A 424 -7.38 6.17 -12.81
N TYR A 425 -7.97 6.62 -11.71
CA TYR A 425 -9.34 6.26 -11.30
C TYR A 425 -10.44 6.97 -12.14
N MET A 426 -10.05 7.92 -13.00
CA MET A 426 -10.95 8.64 -13.90
C MET A 426 -10.89 8.13 -15.34
N ILE A 427 -10.01 7.16 -15.64
CA ILE A 427 -9.86 6.58 -16.98
C ILE A 427 -11.05 5.66 -17.25
N PRO A 428 -11.89 5.94 -18.28
CA PRO A 428 -13.03 5.12 -18.63
C PRO A 428 -12.63 3.96 -19.54
N GLN A 429 -13.42 2.89 -19.57
CA GLN A 429 -13.38 1.93 -20.67
C GLN A 429 -14.01 2.55 -21.92
N VAL A 430 -13.28 2.56 -23.03
CA VAL A 430 -13.66 3.28 -24.25
C VAL A 430 -14.33 2.34 -25.27
N ILE A 431 -15.54 2.73 -25.67
CA ILE A 431 -16.36 2.07 -26.70
C ILE A 431 -16.46 3.01 -27.90
N LEU A 432 -15.82 2.60 -29.00
CA LEU A 432 -15.96 3.27 -30.29
C LEU A 432 -17.30 2.90 -30.92
N LEU A 433 -18.03 3.93 -31.35
CA LEU A 433 -19.28 3.83 -32.07
C LEU A 433 -19.13 4.53 -33.42
N ASP A 434 -19.88 4.06 -34.41
CA ASP A 434 -20.04 4.78 -35.68
C ASP A 434 -20.86 6.06 -35.49
N SER A 435 -21.79 6.07 -34.54
CA SER A 435 -22.60 7.23 -34.18
C SER A 435 -23.15 7.15 -32.75
N ILE A 436 -23.31 8.30 -32.09
CA ILE A 436 -23.95 8.38 -30.77
C ILE A 436 -25.48 8.43 -30.96
N PRO A 437 -26.25 7.47 -30.40
CA PRO A 437 -27.70 7.46 -30.51
C PRO A 437 -28.33 8.63 -29.75
N LEU A 438 -29.36 9.21 -30.36
CA LEU A 438 -30.10 10.36 -29.83
C LEU A 438 -31.58 10.00 -29.68
N LEU A 439 -32.22 10.54 -28.64
CA LEU A 439 -33.66 10.54 -28.43
C LEU A 439 -34.35 11.42 -29.49
N VAL A 440 -35.67 11.26 -29.64
CA VAL A 440 -36.51 12.05 -30.57
C VAL A 440 -36.40 13.57 -30.36
N ASN A 441 -36.04 13.99 -29.14
CA ASN A 441 -35.82 15.40 -28.78
C ASN A 441 -34.38 15.89 -29.00
N GLY A 442 -33.52 15.09 -29.63
CA GLY A 442 -32.13 15.41 -29.93
C GLY A 442 -31.15 15.28 -28.75
N LYS A 443 -31.60 14.86 -27.55
CA LYS A 443 -30.69 14.54 -26.43
C LYS A 443 -30.06 13.16 -26.62
N ILE A 444 -28.88 12.93 -26.04
CA ILE A 444 -28.23 11.61 -26.07
C ILE A 444 -29.10 10.57 -25.38
N ASP A 445 -29.31 9.44 -26.08
CA ASP A 445 -30.05 8.30 -25.56
C ASP A 445 -29.13 7.39 -24.73
N ARG A 446 -28.93 7.79 -23.47
CA ARG A 446 -28.09 7.07 -22.51
C ARG A 446 -28.57 5.64 -22.26
N GLN A 447 -29.89 5.41 -22.26
CA GLN A 447 -30.45 4.07 -22.08
C GLN A 447 -30.11 3.19 -23.28
N SER A 448 -30.24 3.69 -24.51
CA SER A 448 -29.82 2.94 -25.68
C SER A 448 -28.32 2.69 -25.72
N LEU A 449 -27.48 3.61 -25.24
CA LEU A 449 -26.03 3.40 -25.12
C LEU A 449 -25.68 2.29 -24.12
N LEU A 450 -26.26 2.34 -22.92
CA LEU A 450 -26.07 1.29 -21.91
C LEU A 450 -26.64 -0.04 -22.41
N LYS A 451 -27.80 -0.04 -23.04
CA LYS A 451 -28.40 -1.24 -23.64
C LYS A 451 -27.59 -1.76 -24.83
N MET A 452 -26.96 -0.89 -25.63
CA MET A 452 -26.02 -1.28 -26.68
C MET A 452 -24.79 -1.91 -26.07
N TYR A 453 -24.24 -1.37 -24.98
CA TYR A 453 -23.17 -2.02 -24.23
C TYR A 453 -23.63 -3.39 -23.69
N GLU A 454 -24.81 -3.48 -23.11
CA GLU A 454 -25.42 -4.72 -22.62
C GLU A 454 -25.71 -5.74 -23.73
N ASN A 455 -26.09 -5.29 -24.93
CA ASN A 455 -26.43 -6.14 -26.08
C ASN A 455 -25.19 -6.53 -26.90
N THR A 456 -24.21 -5.63 -27.06
CA THR A 456 -22.94 -5.92 -27.74
C THR A 456 -22.08 -6.86 -26.87
N ASN A 457 -22.34 -6.87 -25.55
CA ASN A 457 -21.84 -7.85 -24.57
C ASN A 457 -22.93 -8.87 -24.13
N ASN A 458 -24.00 -9.07 -24.93
CA ASN A 458 -25.03 -10.12 -24.89
C ASN A 458 -25.63 -10.53 -23.51
N ASN A 459 -26.31 -9.66 -22.76
CA ASN A 459 -27.10 -9.97 -21.55
C ASN A 459 -28.38 -10.81 -21.74
N ASP A 460 -28.32 -11.91 -22.50
CA ASP A 460 -29.17 -13.08 -22.26
C ASP A 460 -28.29 -14.17 -21.62
N ASP A 461 -28.48 -14.43 -20.32
CA ASP A 461 -27.69 -15.36 -19.50
C ASP A 461 -27.69 -16.81 -20.01
N SER A 462 -28.43 -17.11 -21.08
CA SER A 462 -28.56 -18.45 -21.64
C SER A 462 -27.55 -18.80 -22.74
N ASN A 463 -26.86 -17.85 -23.39
CA ASN A 463 -26.09 -18.16 -24.63
C ASN A 463 -24.83 -17.28 -24.88
N ILE A 464 -23.88 -17.22 -23.94
CA ILE A 464 -22.54 -16.65 -24.24
C ILE A 464 -21.45 -17.71 -24.17
N GLU A 465 -20.70 -17.83 -25.27
CA GLU A 465 -19.44 -18.56 -25.32
C GLU A 465 -18.28 -17.58 -25.10
N ILE A 466 -17.76 -17.51 -23.86
CA ILE A 466 -16.42 -16.96 -23.62
C ILE A 466 -15.43 -17.97 -24.21
N GLU A 467 -14.62 -17.57 -25.19
CA GLU A 467 -13.59 -18.45 -25.72
C GLU A 467 -12.44 -18.58 -24.71
N TYR A 468 -12.27 -19.80 -24.21
CA TYR A 468 -11.15 -20.19 -23.36
C TYR A 468 -10.08 -20.90 -24.19
N ASP A 469 -8.83 -20.42 -24.11
CA ASP A 469 -7.68 -21.09 -24.69
C ASP A 469 -6.97 -21.97 -23.67
N TYR A 470 -7.25 -23.25 -23.68
CA TYR A 470 -6.50 -24.21 -22.88
C TYR A 470 -5.24 -24.73 -23.60
N ALA A 471 -4.87 -24.17 -24.76
CA ALA A 471 -3.63 -24.55 -25.43
C ALA A 471 -2.42 -24.30 -24.52
N GLY A 472 -1.57 -25.32 -24.38
CA GLY A 472 -0.38 -25.27 -23.53
C GLY A 472 -0.64 -25.54 -22.04
N VAL A 473 -1.89 -25.75 -21.61
CA VAL A 473 -2.20 -26.18 -20.24
C VAL A 473 -1.79 -27.65 -20.07
N PRO A 474 -0.90 -27.99 -19.12
CA PRO A 474 -0.56 -29.38 -18.83
C PRO A 474 -1.79 -30.18 -18.40
N GLU A 475 -1.91 -31.44 -18.84
CA GLU A 475 -3.09 -32.28 -18.56
C GLU A 475 -3.41 -32.38 -17.06
N HIS A 476 -2.38 -32.48 -16.21
CA HIS A 476 -2.52 -32.55 -14.76
C HIS A 476 -2.96 -31.23 -14.08
N LYS A 477 -3.01 -30.10 -14.81
CA LYS A 477 -3.50 -28.80 -14.35
C LYS A 477 -4.82 -28.39 -15.02
N MET A 478 -5.36 -29.23 -15.91
CA MET A 478 -6.51 -28.87 -16.74
C MET A 478 -7.74 -28.47 -15.91
N ASP A 479 -8.07 -29.25 -14.86
CA ASP A 479 -9.21 -28.95 -14.00
C ASP A 479 -9.06 -27.61 -13.26
N MET A 480 -7.86 -27.32 -12.74
CA MET A 480 -7.54 -26.03 -12.11
C MET A 480 -7.58 -24.88 -13.10
N ALA A 481 -7.09 -25.08 -14.32
CA ALA A 481 -7.12 -24.07 -15.37
C ALA A 481 -8.56 -23.75 -15.78
N GLN A 482 -9.42 -24.77 -15.91
CA GLN A 482 -10.85 -24.59 -16.18
C GLN A 482 -11.52 -23.81 -15.05
N ALA A 483 -11.25 -24.16 -13.80
CA ALA A 483 -11.78 -23.43 -12.65
C ALA A 483 -11.29 -21.98 -12.63
N LEU A 484 -10.00 -21.74 -12.84
CA LEU A 484 -9.40 -20.40 -12.89
C LEU A 484 -10.03 -19.57 -14.02
N PHE A 485 -9.99 -20.06 -15.25
CA PHE A 485 -10.40 -19.30 -16.43
C PHE A 485 -11.90 -19.00 -16.40
N THR A 486 -12.71 -19.99 -16.01
CA THR A 486 -14.16 -19.80 -15.87
C THR A 486 -14.48 -18.81 -14.75
N THR A 487 -13.77 -18.86 -13.62
CA THR A 487 -13.98 -17.91 -12.52
C THR A 487 -13.56 -16.49 -12.93
N VAL A 488 -12.41 -16.34 -13.59
CA VAL A 488 -11.96 -15.05 -14.14
C VAL A 488 -12.99 -14.48 -15.13
N GLY A 489 -13.49 -15.32 -16.06
CA GLY A 489 -14.53 -14.93 -17.01
C GLY A 489 -15.85 -14.55 -16.35
N GLN A 490 -16.24 -15.22 -15.26
CA GLN A 490 -17.42 -14.89 -14.46
C GLN A 490 -17.27 -13.57 -13.69
N VAL A 491 -16.10 -13.33 -13.07
CA VAL A 491 -15.89 -12.20 -12.15
C VAL A 491 -15.57 -10.90 -12.87
N ILE A 492 -14.67 -10.94 -13.86
CA ILE A 492 -14.38 -9.75 -14.69
C ILE A 492 -15.60 -9.45 -15.59
N GLY A 493 -16.39 -10.46 -15.90
CA GLY A 493 -17.51 -10.34 -16.80
C GLY A 493 -17.06 -9.99 -18.22
N ARG A 494 -18.05 -9.61 -19.03
CA ARG A 494 -18.05 -9.63 -20.50
C ARG A 494 -17.28 -8.47 -21.16
N SER A 495 -16.24 -7.97 -20.48
CA SER A 495 -15.34 -6.91 -20.95
C SER A 495 -14.12 -7.44 -21.71
N THR A 496 -13.89 -8.76 -21.72
CA THR A 496 -12.81 -9.38 -22.48
C THR A 496 -13.17 -9.40 -23.97
N ARG A 497 -12.70 -8.43 -24.74
CA ARG A 497 -12.71 -8.49 -26.23
C ARG A 497 -11.72 -9.52 -26.78
N THR A 498 -11.29 -10.47 -25.95
CA THR A 498 -10.11 -11.33 -26.13
C THR A 498 -10.32 -12.70 -25.50
N LYS A 499 -9.71 -13.72 -26.10
CA LYS A 499 -9.65 -15.08 -25.59
C LYS A 499 -8.92 -15.12 -24.23
N ILE A 500 -9.47 -15.84 -23.24
CA ILE A 500 -8.79 -16.03 -21.95
C ILE A 500 -7.80 -17.19 -22.10
N SER A 501 -6.52 -16.93 -21.86
CA SER A 501 -5.43 -17.90 -22.04
C SER A 501 -4.43 -17.82 -20.89
N LEU A 502 -3.47 -18.74 -20.87
CA LEU A 502 -2.36 -18.73 -19.89
C LEU A 502 -1.60 -17.39 -19.84
N GLN A 503 -1.44 -16.73 -20.98
CA GLN A 503 -0.69 -15.46 -21.07
C GLN A 503 -1.52 -14.23 -20.73
N SER A 504 -2.82 -14.40 -20.49
CA SER A 504 -3.69 -13.27 -20.18
C SER A 504 -3.31 -12.69 -18.80
N ASN A 505 -3.11 -11.38 -18.74
CA ASN A 505 -2.97 -10.67 -17.47
C ASN A 505 -4.37 -10.31 -16.94
N PHE A 506 -4.62 -10.60 -15.66
CA PHE A 506 -5.94 -10.38 -15.04
C PHE A 506 -6.41 -8.92 -15.10
N TYR A 507 -5.50 -7.95 -14.95
CA TYR A 507 -5.82 -6.52 -14.96
C TYR A 507 -6.01 -5.99 -16.39
N GLU A 508 -5.25 -6.49 -17.37
CA GLU A 508 -5.47 -6.19 -18.79
C GLU A 508 -6.81 -6.69 -19.30
N LEU A 509 -7.33 -7.79 -18.73
CA LEU A 509 -8.67 -8.28 -19.01
C LEU A 509 -9.79 -7.38 -18.45
N GLY A 510 -9.45 -6.35 -17.67
CA GLY A 510 -10.41 -5.46 -16.98
C GLY A 510 -10.59 -5.78 -15.49
N GLY A 511 -9.76 -6.66 -14.94
CA GLY A 511 -9.72 -6.94 -13.51
C GLY A 511 -9.32 -5.71 -12.68
N ASN A 512 -9.77 -5.69 -11.43
CA ASN A 512 -9.39 -4.69 -10.42
C ASN A 512 -9.19 -5.39 -9.06
N SER A 513 -8.72 -4.66 -8.04
CA SER A 513 -8.45 -5.25 -6.73
C SER A 513 -9.65 -5.95 -6.08
N LEU A 514 -10.87 -5.41 -6.21
CA LEU A 514 -12.07 -6.07 -5.71
C LEU A 514 -12.37 -7.36 -6.50
N ASN A 515 -12.22 -7.31 -7.83
CA ASN A 515 -12.37 -8.48 -8.69
C ASN A 515 -11.34 -9.57 -8.35
N SER A 516 -10.10 -9.20 -7.99
CA SER A 516 -9.08 -10.15 -7.52
C SER A 516 -9.54 -10.87 -6.26
N VAL A 517 -10.08 -10.14 -5.28
CA VAL A 517 -10.58 -10.71 -4.02
C VAL A 517 -11.74 -11.66 -4.30
N ILE A 518 -12.72 -11.25 -5.09
CA ILE A 518 -13.87 -12.09 -5.47
C ILE A 518 -13.40 -13.36 -6.19
N THR A 519 -12.47 -13.24 -7.13
CA THR A 519 -11.92 -14.38 -7.88
C THR A 519 -11.25 -15.37 -6.92
N VAL A 520 -10.39 -14.89 -6.03
CA VAL A 520 -9.72 -15.73 -5.02
C VAL A 520 -10.75 -16.38 -4.10
N THR A 521 -11.74 -15.64 -3.59
CA THR A 521 -12.82 -16.19 -2.75
C THR A 521 -13.57 -17.32 -3.47
N GLN A 522 -13.95 -17.13 -4.73
CA GLN A 522 -14.66 -18.15 -5.51
C GLN A 522 -13.80 -19.37 -5.81
N LEU A 523 -12.50 -19.19 -6.09
CA LEU A 523 -11.55 -20.29 -6.28
C LEU A 523 -11.38 -21.11 -5.01
N CYS A 524 -11.21 -20.44 -3.86
CA CYS A 524 -11.13 -21.09 -2.56
C CYS A 524 -12.41 -21.88 -2.22
N GLN A 525 -13.60 -21.33 -2.53
CA GLN A 525 -14.88 -22.04 -2.37
C GLN A 525 -15.01 -23.28 -3.27
N LYS A 526 -14.39 -23.24 -4.46
CA LYS A 526 -14.29 -24.38 -5.38
C LYS A 526 -13.19 -25.38 -4.97
N GLY A 527 -12.50 -25.15 -3.86
CA GLY A 527 -11.46 -26.03 -3.33
C GLY A 527 -10.04 -25.75 -3.85
N HIS A 528 -9.83 -24.65 -4.56
CA HIS A 528 -8.51 -24.24 -5.05
C HIS A 528 -7.91 -23.15 -4.19
N ALA A 529 -6.91 -23.50 -3.39
CA ALA A 529 -6.27 -22.57 -2.47
C ALA A 529 -5.26 -21.64 -3.16
N ILE A 530 -5.48 -20.33 -3.06
CA ILE A 530 -4.54 -19.29 -3.49
C ILE A 530 -4.68 -18.07 -2.59
N SER A 531 -3.56 -17.45 -2.21
CA SER A 531 -3.60 -16.20 -1.43
C SER A 531 -3.84 -14.99 -2.33
N ILE A 532 -4.42 -13.92 -1.77
CA ILE A 532 -4.68 -12.69 -2.52
C ILE A 532 -3.35 -12.06 -2.94
N THR A 533 -2.34 -12.10 -2.08
CA THR A 533 -0.99 -11.61 -2.42
C THR A 533 -0.40 -12.36 -3.60
N SER A 534 -0.56 -13.68 -3.64
CA SER A 534 -0.07 -14.54 -4.73
C SER A 534 -0.76 -14.24 -6.06
N PHE A 535 -2.07 -13.96 -6.00
CA PHE A 535 -2.89 -13.64 -7.17
C PHE A 535 -2.58 -12.25 -7.73
N ILE A 536 -2.51 -11.22 -6.87
CA ILE A 536 -2.24 -9.83 -7.27
C ILE A 536 -0.82 -9.70 -7.83
N GLY A 537 0.15 -10.41 -7.24
CA GLY A 537 1.55 -10.35 -7.66
C GLY A 537 1.91 -11.25 -8.84
N ALA A 538 0.94 -11.85 -9.52
CA ALA A 538 1.19 -12.69 -10.68
C ALA A 538 1.08 -11.90 -11.99
N ASP A 539 2.00 -12.14 -12.93
CA ASP A 539 2.06 -11.42 -14.20
C ASP A 539 0.97 -11.89 -15.19
N ASN A 540 0.51 -13.14 -15.08
CA ASN A 540 -0.49 -13.74 -15.95
C ASN A 540 -1.18 -14.96 -15.31
N LEU A 541 -2.22 -15.49 -15.99
CA LEU A 541 -2.97 -16.64 -15.49
C LEU A 541 -2.13 -17.93 -15.38
N ALA A 542 -1.03 -18.07 -16.13
CA ALA A 542 -0.13 -19.23 -16.02
C ALA A 542 0.56 -19.27 -14.65
N GLU A 543 1.06 -18.13 -14.21
CA GLU A 543 1.72 -18.02 -12.91
C GLU A 543 0.71 -18.23 -11.75
N ILE A 544 -0.52 -17.73 -11.90
CA ILE A 544 -1.61 -18.00 -10.95
C ILE A 544 -1.91 -19.50 -10.88
N LEU A 545 -2.01 -20.16 -12.04
CA LEU A 545 -2.26 -21.60 -12.13
C LEU A 545 -1.12 -22.41 -11.48
N ASP A 546 0.13 -22.01 -11.67
CA ASP A 546 1.29 -22.65 -11.06
C ASP A 546 1.27 -22.51 -9.53
N LYS A 547 0.93 -21.32 -9.01
CA LYS A 547 0.78 -21.09 -7.57
C LYS A 547 -0.39 -21.89 -6.97
N MET A 548 -1.53 -21.97 -7.65
CA MET A 548 -2.67 -22.82 -7.24
C MET A 548 -2.26 -24.30 -7.16
N TYR A 549 -1.55 -24.79 -8.17
CA TYR A 549 -1.12 -26.18 -8.22
C TYR A 549 -0.13 -26.52 -7.10
N ALA A 550 0.84 -25.64 -6.83
CA ALA A 550 1.79 -25.80 -5.74
C ALA A 550 1.07 -25.91 -4.38
N ASN A 551 0.10 -25.02 -4.12
CA ASN A 551 -0.67 -25.03 -2.87
C ASN A 551 -1.53 -26.29 -2.71
N GLN A 552 -2.15 -26.77 -3.79
CA GLN A 552 -3.02 -27.95 -3.73
C GLN A 552 -2.22 -29.24 -3.49
N LYS A 553 -0.99 -29.33 -4.02
CA LYS A 553 -0.05 -30.41 -3.67
C LYS A 553 0.32 -30.41 -2.19
N HIS A 554 0.67 -29.24 -1.65
CA HIS A 554 0.98 -29.13 -0.22
C HIS A 554 -0.19 -29.53 0.68
N ILE A 555 -1.45 -29.24 0.29
CA ILE A 555 -2.64 -29.67 1.03
C ILE A 555 -2.83 -31.19 0.95
N ALA A 556 -2.72 -31.78 -0.26
CA ALA A 556 -2.91 -33.21 -0.46
C ALA A 556 -1.82 -34.07 0.23
N GLU A 557 -0.58 -33.61 0.23
CA GLU A 557 0.54 -34.24 0.95
C GLU A 557 0.33 -34.20 2.46
N HIS A 558 -0.25 -33.11 2.98
CA HIS A 558 -0.59 -32.98 4.40
C HIS A 558 -1.79 -33.83 4.84
N GLU A 559 -2.80 -34.03 3.98
CA GLU A 559 -3.96 -34.87 4.26
C GLU A 559 -3.63 -36.38 4.20
N GLN A 560 -2.71 -36.80 3.32
CA GLN A 560 -2.28 -38.19 3.23
C GLN A 560 -1.44 -38.67 4.43
N LEU A 561 -0.72 -37.75 5.10
CA LEU A 561 0.07 -38.07 6.30
C LEU A 561 -0.78 -38.30 7.56
N ASN A 562 -2.02 -37.79 7.61
CA ASN A 562 -2.88 -37.78 8.81
C ASN A 562 -4.10 -38.72 8.71
N GLY A 563 -4.01 -39.81 7.96
CA GLY A 563 -5.13 -40.69 7.64
C GLY A 563 -5.99 -41.16 8.85
N GLY A 564 -7.25 -40.70 8.89
CA GLY A 564 -8.36 -41.40 9.53
C GLY A 564 -8.61 -41.13 11.02
N ALA A 565 -9.02 -39.92 11.40
CA ALA A 565 -9.79 -39.68 12.63
C ALA A 565 -10.82 -38.57 12.42
N SER A 566 -12.03 -38.77 12.96
CA SER A 566 -13.16 -37.85 12.83
C SER A 566 -12.94 -36.52 13.55
N LYS A 567 -13.36 -35.44 12.88
CA LYS A 567 -13.88 -34.16 13.40
C LYS A 567 -13.67 -33.91 14.89
N ASP A 568 -12.54 -33.29 15.21
CA ASP A 568 -12.30 -32.32 16.28
C ASP A 568 -10.79 -32.36 16.56
N HIS A 569 -10.02 -31.68 15.71
CA HIS A 569 -8.60 -31.44 15.99
C HIS A 569 -8.32 -29.95 15.87
N GLU A 570 -8.00 -29.39 17.04
CA GLU A 570 -7.46 -28.07 17.29
C GLU A 570 -6.32 -27.78 16.30
N PHE A 571 -6.53 -26.80 15.43
CA PHE A 571 -5.44 -26.13 14.74
C PHE A 571 -5.04 -24.92 15.58
N GLU A 572 -4.17 -25.13 16.57
CA GLU A 572 -3.30 -24.06 17.02
C GLU A 572 -2.45 -23.62 15.82
N PHE A 573 -2.54 -22.34 15.45
CA PHE A 573 -1.50 -21.73 14.64
C PHE A 573 -0.30 -21.47 15.53
N GLU A 574 0.36 -22.54 15.96
CA GLU A 574 1.79 -22.47 16.19
C GLU A 574 2.46 -22.60 14.82
N TYR A 575 3.10 -21.52 14.39
CA TYR A 575 4.11 -21.60 13.33
C TYR A 575 5.33 -22.35 13.87
N THR A 576 5.20 -23.64 14.15
CA THR A 576 6.35 -24.54 14.21
C THR A 576 6.58 -25.03 12.78
N MET A 577 7.43 -24.31 12.05
CA MET A 577 7.95 -24.83 10.79
C MET A 577 8.69 -26.13 11.11
N ASN A 578 8.15 -27.31 10.78
CA ASN A 578 8.97 -28.53 10.81
C ASN A 578 9.90 -28.47 9.61
N LEU A 579 11.03 -27.81 9.82
CA LEU A 579 12.13 -27.73 8.91
C LEU A 579 13.08 -28.88 9.23
N THR A 580 13.62 -29.51 8.20
CA THR A 580 14.67 -30.51 8.38
C THR A 580 15.97 -29.98 7.79
N ALA A 581 17.00 -29.90 8.63
CA ALA A 581 18.34 -29.57 8.19
C ALA A 581 19.02 -30.82 7.63
N GLN A 582 19.55 -30.73 6.41
CA GLN A 582 20.32 -31.81 5.79
C GLN A 582 21.70 -31.29 5.38
N PRO A 583 22.79 -32.05 5.58
CA PRO A 583 24.11 -31.66 5.08
C PRO A 583 24.06 -31.34 3.59
N LEU A 584 24.85 -30.36 3.16
CA LEU A 584 25.00 -30.09 1.73
C LEU A 584 25.50 -31.35 0.99
N ALA A 585 24.91 -31.58 -0.17
CA ALA A 585 25.26 -32.66 -1.09
C ALA A 585 25.27 -32.07 -2.50
N ASN A 586 25.88 -32.77 -3.47
CA ASN A 586 26.04 -32.22 -4.82
C ASN A 586 24.70 -31.91 -5.50
N GLU A 587 23.65 -32.65 -5.14
CA GLU A 587 22.29 -32.41 -5.60
C GLU A 587 21.69 -31.08 -5.10
N HIS A 588 22.20 -30.52 -3.99
CA HIS A 588 21.74 -29.24 -3.43
C HIS A 588 22.43 -28.03 -4.09
N LYS A 589 23.41 -28.23 -4.97
CA LYS A 589 24.28 -27.16 -5.50
C LYS A 589 23.52 -26.00 -6.10
N GLU A 590 22.65 -26.27 -7.06
CA GLU A 590 21.93 -25.21 -7.74
C GLU A 590 20.93 -24.51 -6.83
N ASP A 591 20.10 -25.26 -6.11
CA ASP A 591 19.12 -24.68 -5.19
C ASP A 591 19.79 -23.80 -4.13
N ALA A 592 20.89 -24.28 -3.54
CA ALA A 592 21.58 -23.56 -2.50
C ALA A 592 22.30 -22.31 -3.02
N ILE A 593 23.00 -22.42 -4.15
CA ILE A 593 23.64 -21.27 -4.79
C ILE A 593 22.59 -20.24 -5.20
N ASN A 594 21.43 -20.65 -5.71
CA ASN A 594 20.35 -19.73 -6.08
C ASN A 594 19.72 -19.06 -4.86
N ILE A 595 19.41 -19.82 -3.80
CA ILE A 595 18.86 -19.27 -2.56
C ILE A 595 19.80 -18.24 -1.95
N LEU A 596 21.10 -18.57 -1.88
CA LEU A 596 22.14 -17.70 -1.34
C LEU A 596 22.37 -16.49 -2.24
N THR A 597 22.57 -16.69 -3.54
CA THR A 597 22.82 -15.61 -4.51
C THR A 597 21.65 -14.64 -4.58
N TYR A 598 20.41 -15.14 -4.66
CA TYR A 598 19.21 -14.31 -4.65
C TYR A 598 19.06 -13.55 -3.32
N SER A 599 19.23 -14.24 -2.19
CA SER A 599 19.18 -13.60 -0.87
C SER A 599 20.24 -12.51 -0.73
N PHE A 600 21.46 -12.73 -1.22
CA PHE A 600 22.56 -11.77 -1.11
C PHE A 600 22.45 -10.62 -2.10
N TYR A 601 22.02 -10.88 -3.34
CA TYR A 601 21.85 -9.84 -4.35
C TYR A 601 20.65 -8.92 -4.05
N GLU A 602 19.54 -9.48 -3.55
CA GLU A 602 18.30 -8.74 -3.23
C GLU A 602 18.33 -8.10 -1.82
N LYS A 603 18.90 -8.76 -0.79
CA LYS A 603 18.94 -8.23 0.59
C LYS A 603 20.14 -7.35 0.91
N ALA A 604 21.12 -7.23 0.01
CA ALA A 604 22.20 -6.28 0.20
C ALA A 604 21.67 -4.83 0.04
N ASP A 605 21.27 -4.20 1.15
CA ASP A 605 21.09 -2.75 1.28
C ASP A 605 22.44 -2.00 1.31
N LEU A 606 23.46 -2.58 0.69
CA LEU A 606 24.83 -2.13 0.72
C LEU A 606 25.15 -1.20 -0.45
N GLU A 607 25.13 0.10 -0.13
CA GLU A 607 25.86 1.19 -0.77
C GLU A 607 25.61 1.36 -2.28
N ARG A 608 24.73 2.33 -2.59
CA ARG A 608 24.28 2.76 -3.95
C ARG A 608 25.36 2.91 -5.02
N TRP A 609 26.65 2.92 -4.70
CA TRP A 609 27.74 3.09 -5.66
C TRP A 609 28.57 1.84 -5.97
N ILE A 610 28.55 0.78 -5.13
CA ILE A 610 29.19 -0.51 -5.45
C ILE A 610 28.18 -1.48 -6.09
N LYS A 611 26.89 -1.39 -5.74
CA LYS A 611 25.83 -2.21 -6.36
C LYS A 611 25.83 -2.22 -7.90
N PRO A 612 26.15 -1.12 -8.62
CA PRO A 612 26.27 -1.14 -10.08
C PRO A 612 27.51 -1.92 -10.61
N LEU A 613 28.47 -2.23 -9.75
CA LEU A 613 29.77 -2.83 -10.09
C LEU A 613 29.87 -4.31 -9.64
N ILE A 614 28.96 -4.80 -8.80
CA ILE A 614 28.84 -6.20 -8.39
C ILE A 614 27.66 -6.83 -9.12
N LYS A 615 27.90 -7.95 -9.79
CA LYS A 615 26.87 -8.73 -10.49
C LYS A 615 26.43 -9.90 -9.63
N GLU A 616 25.19 -10.33 -9.84
CA GLU A 616 24.67 -11.60 -9.30
C GLU A 616 25.63 -12.77 -9.58
N GLN A 617 26.25 -12.77 -10.77
CA GLN A 617 27.23 -13.77 -11.18
C GLN A 617 28.48 -13.80 -10.27
N ASP A 618 28.90 -12.68 -9.69
CA ASP A 618 30.10 -12.63 -8.84
C ASP A 618 29.90 -13.43 -7.53
N TYR A 619 28.68 -13.40 -6.98
CA TYR A 619 28.30 -14.22 -5.81
C TYR A 619 28.21 -15.71 -6.15
N ARG A 620 27.56 -16.01 -7.29
CA ARG A 620 27.45 -17.38 -7.81
C ARG A 620 28.83 -18.00 -8.04
N ASP A 621 29.71 -17.27 -8.73
CA ASP A 621 31.10 -17.64 -9.02
C ASP A 621 31.90 -18.01 -7.76
N ILE A 622 31.76 -17.24 -6.68
CA ILE A 622 32.44 -17.51 -5.39
C ILE A 622 31.88 -18.77 -4.73
N LEU A 623 30.55 -18.94 -4.72
CA LEU A 623 29.90 -20.10 -4.12
C LEU A 623 30.22 -21.38 -4.91
N GLU A 624 30.27 -21.32 -6.24
CA GLU A 624 30.69 -22.44 -7.10
C GLU A 624 32.13 -22.86 -6.81
N ASP A 625 33.00 -21.88 -6.59
CA ASP A 625 34.44 -22.02 -6.34
C ASP A 625 34.79 -22.70 -5.01
N ILE A 626 33.88 -22.66 -4.02
CA ILE A 626 34.04 -23.28 -2.69
C ILE A 626 33.11 -24.47 -2.46
N TRP A 627 32.22 -24.76 -3.41
CA TRP A 627 31.14 -25.72 -3.23
C TRP A 627 31.62 -27.13 -2.85
N ASP A 628 32.61 -27.63 -3.58
CA ASP A 628 33.13 -28.99 -3.37
C ASP A 628 33.78 -29.12 -1.98
N VAL A 629 34.37 -28.02 -1.50
CA VAL A 629 34.95 -27.93 -0.15
C VAL A 629 33.86 -27.94 0.91
N LEU A 630 32.77 -27.19 0.71
CA LEU A 630 31.60 -27.17 1.62
C LEU A 630 31.00 -28.56 1.82
N ILE A 631 30.98 -29.39 0.77
CA ILE A 631 30.48 -30.77 0.82
C ILE A 631 31.51 -31.71 1.43
N GLU A 632 32.75 -31.72 0.94
CA GLU A 632 33.80 -32.67 1.39
C GLU A 632 34.01 -32.58 2.90
N LYS A 633 33.91 -31.36 3.44
CA LYS A 633 34.12 -31.07 4.86
C LYS A 633 32.83 -30.90 5.65
N GLN A 634 31.66 -31.08 5.03
CA GLN A 634 30.33 -31.02 5.66
C GLN A 634 30.07 -29.70 6.42
N LEU A 635 30.32 -28.57 5.76
CA LEU A 635 30.46 -27.26 6.41
C LEU A 635 29.18 -26.39 6.45
N SER A 636 28.08 -26.86 5.87
CA SER A 636 26.79 -26.15 5.81
C SER A 636 25.65 -27.15 5.59
N PHE A 637 24.40 -26.68 5.74
CA PHE A 637 23.20 -27.48 5.58
C PHE A 637 22.14 -26.74 4.77
N VAL A 638 21.37 -27.51 4.02
CA VAL A 638 20.15 -27.04 3.39
C VAL A 638 18.98 -27.29 4.34
N ILE A 639 18.08 -26.31 4.41
CA ILE A 639 16.83 -26.40 5.14
C ILE A 639 15.77 -26.84 4.15
N LYS A 640 15.19 -28.01 4.40
CA LYS A 640 14.09 -28.54 3.63
C LYS A 640 12.78 -28.38 4.39
N ASP A 641 11.76 -27.96 3.65
CA ASP A 641 10.39 -28.01 4.15
C ASP A 641 9.88 -29.46 4.15
N ARG A 642 8.63 -29.64 4.57
CA ARG A 642 7.97 -30.97 4.64
C ARG A 642 7.84 -31.66 3.27
N SER A 643 7.97 -30.93 2.15
CA SER A 643 7.95 -31.48 0.79
C SER A 643 9.33 -31.93 0.29
N GLY A 644 10.38 -31.72 1.09
CA GLY A 644 11.76 -32.00 0.69
C GLY A 644 12.38 -30.93 -0.21
N LYS A 645 11.67 -29.81 -0.43
CA LYS A 645 12.19 -28.67 -1.20
C LYS A 645 13.16 -27.86 -0.35
N SER A 646 14.30 -27.50 -0.93
CA SER A 646 15.23 -26.53 -0.35
C SER A 646 14.53 -25.17 -0.21
N VAL A 647 14.19 -24.77 1.00
CA VAL A 647 13.52 -23.50 1.31
C VAL A 647 14.42 -22.51 2.02
N GLY A 648 15.57 -22.99 2.50
CA GLY A 648 16.63 -22.16 3.06
C GLY A 648 17.96 -22.89 2.95
N VAL A 649 19.04 -22.15 3.14
CA VAL A 649 20.38 -22.69 3.35
C VAL A 649 20.93 -21.91 4.53
N SER A 650 21.50 -22.61 5.51
CA SER A 650 22.12 -21.91 6.63
C SER A 650 23.62 -21.79 6.43
N LEU A 651 24.09 -20.55 6.60
CA LEU A 651 25.48 -20.20 6.81
C LEU A 651 25.47 -19.31 8.06
N ASN A 652 25.39 -19.93 9.24
CA ASN A 652 24.71 -19.41 10.45
C ASN A 652 24.75 -17.87 10.65
N PHE A 653 23.57 -17.27 10.79
CA PHE A 653 23.36 -15.88 11.20
C PHE A 653 23.16 -15.86 12.71
N ASP A 654 23.92 -15.06 13.46
CA ASP A 654 23.62 -14.89 14.88
C ASP A 654 22.31 -14.09 15.00
N ALA A 655 21.26 -14.74 15.50
CA ALA A 655 19.94 -14.17 15.73
C ALA A 655 19.58 -14.30 17.22
N TYR A 656 19.15 -13.20 17.83
CA TYR A 656 18.38 -13.30 19.07
C TYR A 656 16.90 -13.58 18.70
N ASP A 657 16.38 -14.69 19.23
CA ASP A 657 14.98 -15.18 19.18
C ASP A 657 14.46 -15.88 17.90
N GLU A 658 15.24 -16.82 17.31
CA GLU A 658 14.72 -17.80 16.34
C GLU A 658 14.70 -19.24 16.89
N PRO A 659 13.76 -20.11 16.44
CA PRO A 659 13.66 -21.49 16.92
C PRO A 659 14.84 -22.36 16.44
N GLU A 660 15.47 -23.06 17.38
CA GLU A 660 16.64 -23.92 17.13
C GLU A 660 16.26 -25.17 16.32
N PRO A 661 16.85 -25.40 15.13
CA PRO A 661 16.78 -26.70 14.46
C PRO A 661 17.74 -27.70 15.12
N GLU A 662 17.33 -28.97 15.21
CA GLU A 662 18.18 -30.05 15.74
C GLU A 662 19.28 -30.40 14.72
N LEU A 663 20.50 -29.93 14.97
CA LEU A 663 21.66 -30.12 14.10
C LEU A 663 22.30 -31.49 14.33
N THR A 664 22.49 -32.27 13.27
CA THR A 664 23.08 -33.63 13.35
C THR A 664 24.58 -33.68 13.03
N ASN A 665 25.23 -32.53 12.83
CA ASN A 665 26.64 -32.45 12.44
C ASN A 665 27.38 -31.25 13.07
N ASN A 666 28.67 -31.44 13.37
CA ASN A 666 29.41 -30.65 14.36
C ASN A 666 30.12 -29.38 13.82
N LEU A 667 29.94 -28.99 12.56
CA LEU A 667 30.65 -27.84 11.98
C LEU A 667 29.74 -26.98 11.11
N VAL A 668 29.69 -25.68 11.44
CA VAL A 668 28.81 -24.69 10.81
C VAL A 668 29.64 -23.47 10.42
N ILE A 669 29.63 -23.09 9.14
CA ILE A 669 30.26 -21.85 8.66
C ILE A 669 29.24 -20.72 8.62
N ILE A 670 29.62 -19.57 9.17
CA ILE A 670 28.90 -18.31 9.09
C ILE A 670 29.43 -17.48 7.91
N PHE A 671 28.55 -17.10 6.99
CA PHE A 671 28.82 -16.03 6.02
C PHE A 671 27.86 -14.89 6.32
N GLU A 672 28.27 -13.99 7.22
CA GLU A 672 27.59 -12.70 7.35
C GLU A 672 27.94 -11.80 6.14
N PHE A 673 27.08 -10.82 5.84
CA PHE A 673 27.34 -9.81 4.82
C PHE A 673 27.23 -8.41 5.44
N LEU A 674 28.08 -7.53 4.93
CA LEU A 674 28.40 -6.17 5.38
C LEU A 674 27.18 -5.42 5.98
N GLU A 675 27.27 -5.03 7.24
CA GLU A 675 26.64 -3.78 7.68
C GLU A 675 27.66 -2.66 7.40
N TYR A 676 27.17 -1.54 6.87
CA TYR A 676 27.89 -0.30 6.55
C TYR A 676 29.31 -0.17 7.15
N VAL A 677 30.34 -0.12 6.28
CA VAL A 677 31.70 0.25 6.68
C VAL A 677 31.79 1.78 6.70
N GLU A 678 32.21 2.32 7.83
CA GLU A 678 32.27 3.77 8.03
C GLU A 678 33.12 4.46 6.97
N LYS A 679 32.60 5.60 6.48
CA LYS A 679 33.16 6.38 5.37
C LYS A 679 34.69 6.63 5.46
N PRO A 680 35.29 6.94 6.62
CA PRO A 680 36.74 7.17 6.72
C PRO A 680 37.59 5.91 6.48
N ILE A 681 37.21 4.76 7.05
CA ILE A 681 37.95 3.49 6.84
C ILE A 681 37.87 3.09 5.37
N ARG A 682 36.69 3.25 4.78
CA ARG A 682 36.41 2.84 3.41
C ARG A 682 37.06 3.72 2.36
N GLU A 683 37.08 5.04 2.54
CA GLU A 683 37.69 5.97 1.58
C GLU A 683 39.20 6.09 1.75
N GLU A 684 39.74 5.90 2.95
CA GLU A 684 41.15 6.16 3.25
C GLU A 684 42.03 4.91 3.37
N LYS A 685 41.47 3.76 3.78
CA LYS A 685 42.27 2.58 4.13
C LYS A 685 42.06 1.35 3.23
N LEU A 686 41.03 1.32 2.39
CA LEU A 686 40.69 0.17 1.54
C LEU A 686 40.88 0.46 0.04
N PRO A 687 41.27 -0.53 -0.79
CA PRO A 687 41.47 -0.34 -2.23
C PRO A 687 40.15 -0.18 -3.00
N GLN A 688 40.13 0.69 -4.01
CA GLN A 688 38.95 1.00 -4.83
C GLN A 688 38.92 0.16 -6.14
N GLY A 689 37.76 -0.41 -6.48
CA GLY A 689 37.53 -1.13 -7.75
C GLY A 689 36.93 -2.54 -7.59
N ILE A 690 36.56 -3.16 -8.71
CA ILE A 690 36.02 -4.54 -8.76
C ILE A 690 37.15 -5.54 -8.46
N ASN A 691 36.83 -6.60 -7.73
CA ASN A 691 37.79 -7.65 -7.31
C ASN A 691 38.99 -7.14 -6.52
N GLN A 692 38.86 -6.01 -5.81
CA GLN A 692 39.94 -5.51 -4.96
C GLN A 692 39.86 -6.09 -3.55
N ILE A 693 38.66 -6.34 -3.01
CA ILE A 693 38.48 -6.76 -1.62
C ILE A 693 37.66 -8.04 -1.58
N LEU A 694 38.18 -9.07 -0.91
CA LEU A 694 37.38 -10.21 -0.50
C LEU A 694 36.92 -9.98 0.94
N HIS A 695 35.61 -9.83 1.16
CA HIS A 695 35.07 -9.73 2.51
C HIS A 695 34.82 -11.15 3.06
N SER A 696 35.39 -11.45 4.22
CA SER A 696 35.29 -12.75 4.88
C SER A 696 34.86 -12.55 6.33
N PHE A 697 33.72 -13.09 6.74
CA PHE A 697 33.33 -13.14 8.16
C PHE A 697 33.73 -14.48 8.80
N MET A 698 34.62 -15.23 8.15
CA MET A 698 34.76 -16.69 8.31
C MET A 698 35.53 -17.16 9.55
N MET A 699 35.61 -16.36 10.61
CA MET A 699 36.15 -16.80 11.89
C MET A 699 35.04 -16.84 12.92
N GLY A 700 34.03 -17.68 12.68
CA GLY A 700 33.04 -18.04 13.68
C GLY A 700 33.60 -19.09 14.65
N THR A 701 33.18 -19.03 15.90
CA THR A 701 33.38 -20.10 16.89
C THR A 701 32.09 -20.89 17.04
N CYS A 702 32.19 -22.20 17.24
CA CYS A 702 31.07 -23.01 17.72
C CYS A 702 31.24 -23.29 19.22
N ALA A 703 30.19 -23.02 20.02
CA ALA A 703 30.21 -23.22 21.47
C ALA A 703 30.41 -24.70 21.87
N ASP A 704 29.97 -25.62 21.00
CA ASP A 704 30.03 -27.06 21.24
C ASP A 704 31.34 -27.71 20.78
N LEU A 705 32.20 -26.98 20.07
CA LEU A 705 33.54 -27.44 19.69
C LEU A 705 34.54 -27.15 20.82
N SER A 706 35.49 -28.05 21.02
CA SER A 706 36.63 -27.76 21.88
C SER A 706 37.44 -26.58 21.33
N ALA A 707 38.22 -25.91 22.20
CA ALA A 707 39.07 -24.81 21.77
C ALA A 707 40.04 -25.23 20.65
N GLN A 708 40.52 -26.48 20.65
CA GLN A 708 41.42 -26.99 19.62
C GLN A 708 40.70 -27.22 18.29
N GLU A 709 39.52 -27.80 18.30
CA GLU A 709 38.70 -28.01 17.09
C GLU A 709 38.27 -26.67 16.47
N ASN A 710 37.92 -25.68 17.31
CA ASN A 710 37.65 -24.32 16.86
C ASN A 710 38.88 -23.68 16.17
N ILE A 711 40.08 -23.86 16.73
CA ILE A 711 41.33 -23.35 16.11
C ILE A 711 41.62 -24.05 14.78
N GLU A 712 41.47 -25.38 14.72
CA GLU A 712 41.69 -26.15 13.50
C GLU A 712 40.72 -25.76 12.38
N ALA A 713 39.44 -25.57 12.73
CA ALA A 713 38.43 -25.06 11.81
C ALA A 713 38.77 -23.66 11.29
N MET A 714 39.12 -22.72 12.17
CA MET A 714 39.49 -21.36 11.76
C MET A 714 40.75 -21.34 10.89
N HIS A 715 41.75 -22.18 11.18
CA HIS A 715 42.96 -22.28 10.36
C HIS A 715 42.65 -22.82 8.97
N PHE A 716 41.77 -23.82 8.89
CA PHE A 716 41.29 -24.34 7.62
C PHE A 716 40.56 -23.25 6.81
N MET A 717 39.65 -22.53 7.45
CA MET A 717 38.89 -21.44 6.81
C MET A 717 39.80 -20.36 6.26
N GLU A 718 40.71 -19.82 7.08
CA GLU A 718 41.68 -18.82 6.67
C GLU A 718 42.50 -19.27 5.44
N SER A 719 42.90 -20.55 5.40
CA SER A 719 43.61 -21.14 4.25
C SER A 719 42.77 -21.12 2.96
N GLU A 720 41.50 -21.51 3.03
CA GLU A 720 40.63 -21.53 1.84
C GLU A 720 40.33 -20.12 1.33
N VAL A 721 40.08 -19.17 2.23
CA VAL A 721 39.88 -17.76 1.89
C VAL A 721 41.10 -17.20 1.15
N LEU A 722 42.30 -17.47 1.65
CA LEU A 722 43.53 -17.04 1.00
C LEU A 722 43.69 -17.67 -0.39
N LYS A 723 43.34 -18.95 -0.57
CA LYS A 723 43.39 -19.61 -1.89
C LYS A 723 42.44 -18.96 -2.88
N ILE A 724 41.20 -18.69 -2.49
CA ILE A 724 40.21 -18.03 -3.36
C ILE A 724 40.67 -16.62 -3.71
N ALA A 725 41.09 -15.86 -2.69
CA ALA A 725 41.53 -14.49 -2.87
C ALA A 725 42.73 -14.41 -3.82
N THR A 726 43.70 -15.32 -3.69
CA THR A 726 44.86 -15.42 -4.58
C THR A 726 44.44 -15.86 -5.99
N ARG A 727 43.57 -16.88 -6.11
CA ARG A 727 43.11 -17.41 -7.40
C ARG A 727 42.34 -16.38 -8.23
N ARG A 728 41.59 -15.50 -7.56
CA ARG A 728 40.75 -14.46 -8.17
C ARG A 728 41.40 -13.08 -8.21
N ASP A 729 42.68 -12.97 -7.85
CA ASP A 729 43.48 -11.73 -7.88
C ASP A 729 42.91 -10.60 -7.00
N PHE A 730 42.38 -10.97 -5.84
CA PHE A 730 41.95 -9.99 -4.84
C PHE A 730 43.15 -9.31 -4.17
N THR A 731 43.00 -8.02 -3.89
CA THR A 731 44.06 -7.20 -3.28
C THR A 731 44.24 -7.53 -1.80
N GLY A 732 43.17 -7.91 -1.11
CA GLY A 732 43.23 -8.32 0.29
C GLY A 732 41.91 -8.82 0.84
N ILE A 733 41.96 -9.32 2.08
CA ILE A 733 40.83 -9.84 2.83
C ILE A 733 40.43 -8.83 3.90
N LEU A 734 39.16 -8.46 3.90
CA LEU A 734 38.51 -7.70 4.98
C LEU A 734 37.78 -8.71 5.89
N THR A 735 37.76 -8.50 7.20
CA THR A 735 36.99 -9.36 8.13
C THR A 735 36.56 -8.60 9.39
N THR A 736 35.43 -8.95 9.98
CA THR A 736 34.97 -8.40 11.27
C THR A 736 34.79 -9.53 12.29
N ASN A 737 35.31 -9.34 13.51
CA ASN A 737 35.34 -10.37 14.54
C ASN A 737 34.73 -9.87 15.85
N THR A 738 33.73 -10.59 16.36
CA THR A 738 33.03 -10.28 17.62
C THR A 738 33.46 -11.18 18.78
N SER A 739 34.01 -12.37 18.49
CA SER A 739 34.49 -13.33 19.50
C SER A 739 35.94 -13.02 19.94
N PRO A 740 36.25 -12.99 21.25
CA PRO A 740 37.62 -12.75 21.73
C PRO A 740 38.67 -13.71 21.16
N LEU A 741 38.31 -14.97 20.91
CA LEU A 741 39.22 -15.96 20.33
C LEU A 741 39.60 -15.59 18.90
N THR A 742 38.62 -15.16 18.10
CA THR A 742 38.81 -14.90 16.66
C THR A 742 39.51 -13.56 16.45
N GLN A 743 39.22 -12.59 17.33
CA GLN A 743 39.99 -11.36 17.48
C GLN A 743 41.48 -11.66 17.76
N GLN A 744 41.77 -12.49 18.77
CA GLN A 744 43.15 -12.82 19.15
C GLN A 744 43.90 -13.57 18.04
N LEU A 745 43.25 -14.52 17.36
CA LEU A 745 43.83 -15.27 16.26
C LEU A 745 44.09 -14.38 15.04
N GLY A 746 43.12 -13.55 14.66
CA GLY A 746 43.24 -12.60 13.56
C GLY A 746 44.48 -11.70 13.71
N SER A 747 44.64 -11.04 14.86
CA SER A 747 45.77 -10.12 15.08
C SER A 747 47.09 -10.87 15.36
N ASN A 748 47.10 -11.84 16.27
CA ASN A 748 48.35 -12.39 16.80
C ASN A 748 48.89 -13.58 16.00
N VAL A 749 48.02 -14.35 15.35
CA VAL A 749 48.42 -15.56 14.61
C VAL A 749 48.44 -15.30 13.11
N TYR A 750 47.34 -14.79 12.55
CA TYR A 750 47.21 -14.58 11.11
C TYR A 750 47.68 -13.20 10.62
N LYS A 751 48.08 -12.33 11.56
CA LYS A 751 48.68 -11.00 11.32
C LYS A 751 47.80 -10.07 10.49
N TYR A 752 46.49 -10.10 10.72
CA TYR A 752 45.58 -9.08 10.20
C TYR A 752 45.88 -7.73 10.88
N GLU A 753 45.81 -6.67 10.09
CA GLU A 753 45.88 -5.30 10.58
C GLU A 753 44.52 -4.91 11.18
N THR A 754 44.50 -4.48 12.43
CA THR A 754 43.29 -3.96 13.06
C THR A 754 42.99 -2.56 12.55
N MET A 755 41.88 -2.43 11.83
CA MET A 755 41.43 -1.20 11.19
C MET A 755 40.55 -0.36 12.11
N LEU A 756 39.74 -1.03 12.94
CA LEU A 756 38.82 -0.45 13.91
C LEU A 756 38.58 -1.45 15.06
N ASP A 757 38.42 -0.95 16.28
CA ASP A 757 38.08 -1.72 17.49
C ASP A 757 37.11 -0.89 18.34
N TYR A 758 35.91 -1.40 18.56
CA TYR A 758 34.86 -0.67 19.27
C TYR A 758 33.94 -1.57 20.09
N GLN A 759 33.23 -0.97 21.06
CA GLN A 759 32.24 -1.63 21.89
C GLN A 759 30.84 -1.44 21.30
N ILE A 760 30.11 -2.53 21.05
CA ILE A 760 28.89 -2.53 20.21
C ILE A 760 27.87 -1.50 20.70
N ASN A 761 27.53 -1.53 21.99
CA ASN A 761 26.52 -0.64 22.57
C ASN A 761 26.94 0.83 22.68
N GLN A 762 28.23 1.12 22.52
CA GLN A 762 28.78 2.47 22.58
C GLN A 762 29.09 3.03 21.19
N TRP A 763 28.91 2.21 20.15
CA TRP A 763 29.15 2.63 18.78
C TRP A 763 27.96 3.41 18.25
N GLU A 764 28.26 4.60 17.78
CA GLU A 764 27.32 5.54 17.19
C GLU A 764 27.94 6.01 15.89
N TYR A 765 27.20 5.89 14.79
CA TYR A 765 27.66 6.42 13.51
C TYR A 765 27.83 7.94 13.61
N SER A 766 28.62 8.50 12.69
CA SER A 766 28.80 9.95 12.58
C SER A 766 27.50 10.78 12.46
N ASP A 767 26.36 10.14 12.14
CA ASP A 767 25.03 10.75 12.05
C ASP A 767 24.16 10.56 13.31
N GLY A 768 24.72 9.98 14.38
CA GLY A 768 24.06 9.76 15.67
C GLY A 768 23.22 8.48 15.76
N SER A 769 23.15 7.69 14.69
CA SER A 769 22.40 6.43 14.68
C SER A 769 23.24 5.28 15.26
N ARG A 770 22.59 4.36 15.98
CA ARG A 770 23.22 3.14 16.49
C ARG A 770 22.89 2.01 15.51
N PRO A 771 23.88 1.46 14.80
CA PRO A 771 23.64 0.38 13.83
C PRO A 771 23.09 -0.89 14.46
N PHE A 772 23.54 -1.19 15.68
CA PHE A 772 23.31 -2.47 16.30
C PHE A 772 22.16 -2.42 17.31
N GLY A 773 21.43 -3.53 17.42
CA GLY A 773 20.51 -3.78 18.53
C GLY A 773 21.23 -3.86 19.88
N LYS A 774 20.48 -4.08 20.98
CA LYS A 774 21.05 -4.14 22.32
C LYS A 774 21.90 -5.42 22.48
N ALA A 775 23.21 -5.27 22.61
CA ALA A 775 24.17 -6.37 22.84
C ALA A 775 24.56 -6.48 24.34
N PRO A 776 25.24 -7.55 24.80
CA PRO A 776 25.94 -7.56 26.09
C PRO A 776 26.87 -6.35 26.26
N GLU A 777 26.92 -5.78 27.47
CA GLU A 777 27.65 -4.53 27.71
C GLU A 777 29.14 -4.63 27.39
N ASP A 778 29.77 -5.80 27.53
CA ASP A 778 31.20 -6.02 27.29
C ASP A 778 31.56 -6.44 25.86
N GLN A 779 30.60 -6.60 24.95
CA GLN A 779 30.87 -7.09 23.60
C GLN A 779 31.59 -6.03 22.73
N ARG A 780 32.68 -6.47 22.10
CA ARG A 780 33.50 -5.67 21.17
C ARG A 780 33.49 -6.26 19.78
N VAL A 781 33.57 -5.39 18.77
CA VAL A 781 33.79 -5.76 17.37
C VAL A 781 35.14 -5.22 16.94
N ILE A 782 35.94 -6.05 16.29
CA ILE A 782 37.18 -5.64 15.66
C ILE A 782 37.10 -5.84 14.15
N VAL A 783 37.36 -4.78 13.39
CA VAL A 783 37.46 -4.81 11.93
C VAL A 783 38.93 -4.97 11.55
N HIS A 784 39.21 -5.97 10.72
CA HIS A 784 40.53 -6.44 10.34
C HIS A 784 40.74 -6.40 8.82
N TRP A 785 41.96 -6.11 8.39
CA TRP A 785 42.37 -6.12 6.99
C TRP A 785 43.67 -6.92 6.79
N LYS A 786 43.75 -7.67 5.70
CA LYS A 786 44.95 -8.40 5.29
C LYS A 786 45.24 -8.18 3.82
N ASP A 787 46.30 -7.43 3.54
CA ASP A 787 46.80 -7.23 2.18
C ASP A 787 47.53 -8.51 1.72
N ILE A 788 46.96 -9.20 0.73
CA ILE A 788 47.50 -10.47 0.23
C ILE A 788 48.75 -10.24 -0.62
N ARG A 789 48.90 -9.06 -1.22
CA ARG A 789 50.07 -8.72 -2.05
C ARG A 789 51.36 -8.60 -1.22
N LYS A 790 51.24 -8.35 0.08
CA LYS A 790 52.39 -8.23 1.00
C LYS A 790 52.94 -9.59 1.48
N GLN A 791 52.33 -10.70 1.07
CA GLN A 791 52.75 -12.06 1.47
C GLN A 791 53.62 -12.79 0.42
N HIS A 792 53.85 -12.19 -0.75
CA HIS A 792 54.76 -12.70 -1.79
C HIS A 792 56.16 -12.10 -1.72
#